data_AF-A0A220SFI8-F1
#
_entry.id   AF-A0A220SFI8-F1
#
_cell.length_a   1.000
_cell.length_b   1.000
_cell.length_c   1.000
_cell.angle_alpha   90.00
_cell.angle_beta   90.00
_cell.angle_gamma   90.00
#
_symmetry.space_group_name_H-M   'P 1'
#
loop_
_entity.id
_entity.type
_entity.pdbx_description
1 polymer ?
#
loop_
_entity_poly.entity_id
_entity_poly.type
_entity_poly.pdbx_seq_one_letter_code
_entity_poly.pdbx_strand_id
1 'polypeptide(L)'
;MENSKQVFQTTNKKRWRNVQWGSRIFIFIGILLFLALALMMKLDRSPKIPFHEDYKTIITAGKPYLQENRISKEYKGFRNFISEKTIRTSLSKIEEARAERLKNQNRNWAQFPGGIRSAFYVAWDPQSLMSLKRNVKHINLVFPEWFFLDPKTGDLKTNIDPEGYKVIKRTGVAAMPILSNNSDREFRAEGLAKVLNDPTKRTRLIRKLTDECLKFHFKGINIDFEDMNLDSDENLIAFMKELSDTFKQNKLLVTMDIMTDNDDYNIQRLNPYVDYFVLMAYDEYSASGDAGPISSQKWIEAQTGKILKKTTANKIILGLGAYGYDWSSNPDDNISVSYMQAITKASASKSVMNFDDNTFNLNYSYTDFKNNTHTVFFNDAASIFNTMRFSSEYPLAGTALWRLGSEDSRIWNFYDKDLTFAGLPKLDLKKLENVKGQTMVDYIGDGEVLDVLNTPHDGKISLEIDPKEKIITDENYVTYPSSYEVKKYGAAPQKELVLTFDDGPDETYTPQVLDILSKYHVPAAFFLIGLNAEKNLPLVKRIYREGHEIGNHTFTHENVAKVSPERALLELKLTRLLFECITGHSTILFRAPYNADSEPTTSEEIIPVALARQQNYLDIGESIDPEDWQPGIKADEIIRRVMMGIKQERGNIILLHDAGGDTREETIKALKVLIPTLQKQGYHFTNLASILHKSKNELMPAVPKTKSYYIMQLNLVLATVIYGISHFLVALFTIFIILGIIRLLFMVYWALKERKKEKKLSLFPILENYPKVSIIVPAYNEEVNIVSSLHNLLRQSYPNFDVIFVDDGSKDHTFSKVKEEFSDHPKLKIFTKVNGGKATALNFGISQTDAEYVVCIDADTKLQQDAVKYLIARFLNAGAEEKIAAVAGNVKVGNQVNWLTKWQSIEYTTSQNFDRLAYANINAITVIPGAIGAFKKSVIDEVGGYSSDTLAEDCDITVKILKEGYTVANENSAIAVTEAPETVKQFLKQRFRWTYGIMQMFWKQKQTFLNPKYKGLGLWAMPNILLFQYIIPFFSPFADVIMFFGILFGNGEKIFIYYLLFLLVDASLAIVAFLMQREKLINLLYVIPQRFGYRWLMYIVLFRSLRKALKGEMQAWGFLKRTGNVKEITTS
;
A
#
# COMPACT_ATOMS: atom_id res chain seq x y z
N MET A 1 -32.36 55.22 -34.14
CA MET A 1 -31.58 53.97 -33.99
C MET A 1 -30.34 54.29 -33.16
N GLU A 2 -30.46 54.29 -31.84
CA GLU A 2 -29.30 54.44 -30.95
C GLU A 2 -28.49 53.15 -30.92
N ASN A 3 -27.16 53.29 -30.78
CA ASN A 3 -26.15 52.23 -30.69
C ASN A 3 -26.45 51.17 -29.60
N SER A 4 -27.30 50.18 -29.88
CA SER A 4 -27.52 49.04 -28.96
C SER A 4 -26.41 48.01 -29.11
N LYS A 5 -25.25 48.30 -28.50
CA LYS A 5 -24.20 47.28 -28.33
C LYS A 5 -24.77 46.11 -27.54
N GLN A 6 -24.55 44.89 -28.03
CA GLN A 6 -24.98 43.66 -27.38
C GLN A 6 -24.37 43.55 -25.97
N VAL A 7 -25.07 42.92 -25.02
CA VAL A 7 -24.52 42.70 -23.67
C VAL A 7 -23.20 41.91 -23.75
N PHE A 8 -22.18 42.38 -23.02
CA PHE A 8 -20.76 41.96 -23.04
C PHE A 8 -19.90 42.43 -24.23
N GLN A 9 -20.49 43.00 -25.28
CA GLN A 9 -19.74 43.51 -26.43
C GLN A 9 -18.79 44.61 -25.99
N THR A 10 -17.50 44.45 -26.34
CA THR A 10 -16.51 45.51 -26.13
C THR A 10 -15.52 45.53 -27.29
N THR A 11 -15.14 46.72 -27.73
CA THR A 11 -14.03 46.90 -28.67
C THR A 11 -12.66 46.86 -27.96
N ASN A 12 -12.65 46.91 -26.62
CA ASN A 12 -11.44 46.96 -25.81
C ASN A 12 -10.96 45.55 -25.42
N LYS A 13 -9.83 45.12 -26.00
CA LYS A 13 -9.20 43.82 -25.71
C LYS A 13 -8.54 43.74 -24.32
N LYS A 14 -8.48 44.82 -23.53
CA LYS A 14 -7.85 44.86 -22.20
C LYS A 14 -8.42 43.82 -21.24
N ARG A 15 -9.75 43.63 -21.23
CA ARG A 15 -10.42 42.62 -20.38
C ARG A 15 -9.87 41.21 -20.63
N TRP A 16 -9.79 40.79 -21.90
CA TRP A 16 -9.26 39.48 -22.26
C TRP A 16 -7.75 39.36 -22.06
N ARG A 17 -6.98 40.42 -22.35
CA ARG A 17 -5.53 40.44 -22.10
C ARG A 17 -5.21 40.25 -20.61
N ASN A 18 -5.94 40.90 -19.71
CA ASN A 18 -5.75 40.74 -18.27
C ASN A 18 -6.00 39.29 -17.83
N VAL A 19 -7.06 38.65 -18.33
CA VAL A 19 -7.36 37.24 -18.04
C VAL A 19 -6.25 36.33 -18.58
N GLN A 20 -5.77 36.55 -19.81
CA GLN A 20 -4.69 35.76 -20.40
C GLN A 20 -3.37 35.90 -19.62
N TRP A 21 -3.03 37.12 -19.17
CA TRP A 21 -1.84 37.33 -18.37
C TRP A 21 -1.98 36.74 -16.98
N GLY A 22 -3.14 36.88 -16.33
CA GLY A 22 -3.43 36.23 -15.06
C GLY A 22 -3.30 34.71 -15.15
N SER A 23 -3.91 34.08 -16.16
CA SER A 23 -3.81 32.62 -16.33
C SER A 23 -2.39 32.15 -16.63
N ARG A 24 -1.62 32.91 -17.43
CA ARG A 24 -0.20 32.63 -17.70
C ARG A 24 0.65 32.72 -16.43
N ILE A 25 0.41 33.72 -15.58
CA ILE A 25 1.11 33.85 -14.29
C ILE A 25 0.81 32.65 -13.40
N PHE A 26 -0.46 32.25 -13.29
CA PHE A 26 -0.83 31.06 -12.52
C PHE A 26 -0.18 29.77 -13.05
N ILE A 27 -0.20 29.56 -14.37
CA ILE A 27 0.45 28.39 -14.99
C ILE A 27 1.97 28.44 -14.77
N PHE A 28 2.60 29.61 -14.93
CA PHE A 28 4.03 29.79 -14.72
C PHE A 28 4.43 29.51 -13.26
N ILE A 29 3.65 29.99 -12.28
CA ILE A 29 3.83 29.65 -10.87
C ILE A 29 3.70 28.14 -10.67
N GLY A 30 2.66 27.50 -11.22
CA GLY A 30 2.49 26.04 -11.14
C GLY A 30 3.67 25.24 -11.71
N ILE A 31 4.21 25.67 -12.86
CA ILE A 31 5.39 25.05 -13.49
C ILE A 31 6.64 25.27 -12.62
N LEU A 32 6.86 26.48 -12.10
CA LEU A 32 7.98 26.78 -11.21
C LEU A 32 7.95 25.91 -9.95
N LEU A 33 6.76 25.71 -9.37
CA LEU A 33 6.56 24.88 -8.19
C LEU A 33 6.85 23.40 -8.48
N PHE A 34 6.39 22.87 -9.62
CA PHE A 34 6.72 21.51 -10.03
C PHE A 34 8.22 21.33 -10.29
N LEU A 35 8.86 22.30 -10.96
CA LEU A 35 10.30 22.28 -11.18
C LEU A 35 11.09 22.37 -9.87
N ALA A 36 10.62 23.16 -8.89
CA ALA A 36 11.25 23.25 -7.57
C ALA A 36 11.20 21.91 -6.83
N LEU A 37 10.06 21.22 -6.86
CA LEU A 37 9.90 19.88 -6.30
C LEU A 37 10.85 18.86 -6.98
N ALA A 38 10.87 18.84 -8.32
CA ALA A 38 11.73 17.93 -9.09
C ALA A 38 13.23 18.21 -8.87
N LEU A 39 13.62 19.49 -8.80
CA LEU A 39 15.01 19.90 -8.54
C LEU A 39 15.43 19.50 -7.12
N MET A 40 14.53 19.62 -6.13
CA MET A 40 14.81 19.23 -4.74
C MET A 40 15.01 17.72 -4.60
N MET A 41 14.18 16.91 -5.25
CA MET A 41 14.37 15.45 -5.29
C MET A 41 15.75 15.04 -5.87
N LYS A 42 16.33 15.89 -6.73
CA LYS A 42 17.64 15.68 -7.35
C LYS A 42 18.81 16.27 -6.52
N LEU A 43 18.54 17.28 -5.70
CA LEU A 43 19.54 18.00 -4.88
C LEU A 43 19.61 17.52 -3.43
N ASP A 44 18.71 16.64 -3.01
CA ASP A 44 18.69 16.02 -1.69
C ASP A 44 20.06 15.37 -1.38
N ARG A 45 20.63 15.76 -0.23
CA ARG A 45 21.89 15.23 0.28
C ARG A 45 21.60 14.63 1.65
N SER A 46 21.64 13.31 1.74
CA SER A 46 21.49 12.62 3.01
C SER A 46 22.54 13.14 4.02
N PRO A 47 22.14 13.43 5.28
CA PRO A 47 23.07 13.86 6.33
C PRO A 47 24.16 12.81 6.53
N LYS A 48 25.37 13.22 6.93
CA LYS A 48 26.43 12.27 7.29
C LYS A 48 26.13 11.64 8.65
N ILE A 49 26.50 10.38 8.81
CA ILE A 49 26.33 9.64 10.07
C ILE A 49 27.55 9.89 10.97
N PRO A 50 27.36 10.09 12.29
CA PRO A 50 28.43 10.42 13.23
C PRO A 50 29.24 9.21 13.74
N PHE A 51 28.97 7.99 13.26
CA PHE A 51 29.70 6.77 13.61
C PHE A 51 30.74 6.46 12.52
N HIS A 52 32.03 6.56 12.86
CA HIS A 52 33.17 6.16 12.01
C HIS A 52 34.16 5.39 12.89
N GLU A 53 34.57 4.19 12.48
CA GLU A 53 35.70 3.47 13.08
C GLU A 53 36.61 2.83 12.02
N ASP A 54 37.92 2.95 12.25
CA ASP A 54 39.02 2.44 11.44
C ASP A 54 39.55 1.12 12.02
N TYR A 55 39.43 0.01 11.29
CA TYR A 55 40.14 -1.23 11.62
C TYR A 55 41.59 -1.17 11.12
N LYS A 56 42.57 -1.57 11.94
CA LYS A 56 43.98 -1.71 11.54
C LYS A 56 44.38 -3.19 11.49
N THR A 57 44.93 -3.61 10.35
CA THR A 57 45.58 -4.91 10.17
C THR A 57 46.86 -5.00 10.99
N ILE A 58 47.06 -6.11 11.70
CA ILE A 58 48.41 -6.54 12.10
C ILE A 58 48.91 -7.51 11.03
N ILE A 59 49.95 -7.10 10.31
CA ILE A 59 50.76 -8.03 9.53
C ILE A 59 51.69 -8.71 10.51
N THR A 60 51.30 -9.87 11.04
CA THR A 60 52.22 -10.74 11.76
C THR A 60 52.79 -11.77 10.79
N ALA A 61 54.06 -11.57 10.44
CA ALA A 61 54.90 -12.61 9.90
C ALA A 61 55.26 -13.60 11.02
N GLY A 62 55.14 -14.91 10.75
CA GLY A 62 55.95 -15.92 11.44
C GLY A 62 55.19 -17.10 12.04
N LYS A 63 54.97 -18.13 11.20
CA LYS A 63 54.85 -19.57 11.51
C LYS A 63 54.00 -20.00 12.71
N PRO A 64 52.89 -20.73 12.52
CA PRO A 64 52.47 -21.66 13.55
C PRO A 64 53.58 -22.71 13.71
N TYR A 65 54.12 -22.83 14.93
CA TYR A 65 54.97 -23.95 15.31
C TYR A 65 54.12 -25.23 15.26
N LEU A 66 53.96 -25.82 14.07
CA LEU A 66 53.54 -27.21 13.96
C LEU A 66 54.72 -28.06 14.41
N GLN A 67 54.75 -28.44 15.69
CA GLN A 67 55.55 -29.59 16.08
C GLN A 67 55.01 -30.79 15.32
N GLU A 68 55.87 -31.45 14.53
CA GLU A 68 55.60 -32.78 14.01
C GLU A 68 55.35 -33.72 15.20
N ASN A 69 54.08 -33.92 15.56
CA ASN A 69 53.69 -34.84 16.61
C ASN A 69 53.90 -36.29 16.12
N ARG A 70 54.00 -37.25 17.05
CA ARG A 70 54.24 -38.67 16.74
C ARG A 70 53.24 -39.22 15.73
N ILE A 71 52.00 -38.72 15.75
CA ILE A 71 50.91 -39.08 14.83
C ILE A 71 51.22 -38.65 13.39
N SER A 72 51.78 -37.45 13.16
CA SER A 72 52.13 -36.95 11.82
C SER A 72 53.25 -37.74 11.14
N LYS A 73 54.11 -38.41 11.93
CA LYS A 73 55.20 -39.30 11.46
C LYS A 73 54.76 -40.74 11.24
N GLU A 74 53.81 -41.25 12.03
CA GLU A 74 53.32 -42.62 11.97
C GLU A 74 52.26 -42.83 10.87
N TYR A 75 51.42 -41.82 10.63
CA TYR A 75 50.39 -41.85 9.59
C TYR A 75 50.85 -41.09 8.34
N LYS A 76 51.08 -41.84 7.25
CA LYS A 76 51.50 -41.32 5.94
C LYS A 76 50.39 -40.52 5.21
N GLY A 77 49.19 -40.44 5.77
CA GLY A 77 48.03 -39.67 5.29
C GLY A 77 47.18 -40.36 4.21
N PHE A 78 45.93 -39.92 4.06
CA PHE A 78 44.93 -40.43 3.11
C PHE A 78 45.41 -40.44 1.66
N ARG A 79 46.27 -39.47 1.28
CA ARG A 79 46.99 -39.44 -0.02
C ARG A 79 47.78 -40.73 -0.25
N ASN A 80 48.50 -41.22 0.75
CA ASN A 80 49.25 -42.47 0.65
C ASN A 80 48.34 -43.70 0.71
N PHE A 81 47.27 -43.71 1.52
CA PHE A 81 46.29 -44.80 1.52
C PHE A 81 45.68 -45.02 0.13
N ILE A 82 45.25 -43.96 -0.56
CA ILE A 82 44.71 -44.12 -1.92
C ILE A 82 45.80 -44.49 -2.94
N SER A 83 46.99 -43.88 -2.87
CA SER A 83 48.09 -44.23 -3.79
C SER A 83 48.58 -45.68 -3.61
N GLU A 84 48.62 -46.20 -2.37
CA GLU A 84 48.92 -47.61 -2.05
C GLU A 84 47.76 -48.54 -2.44
N LYS A 85 46.50 -48.09 -2.31
CA LYS A 85 45.27 -48.81 -2.75
C LYS A 85 45.23 -49.01 -4.27
N THR A 86 45.83 -48.08 -5.02
CA THR A 86 46.00 -48.18 -6.48
C THR A 86 47.09 -49.18 -6.88
N ILE A 87 47.98 -49.58 -5.94
CA ILE A 87 49.15 -50.43 -6.24
C ILE A 87 49.09 -51.80 -5.54
N ARG A 88 48.34 -52.01 -4.43
CA ARG A 88 48.46 -53.24 -3.62
C ARG A 88 47.20 -53.85 -2.97
N THR A 89 45.96 -53.46 -3.29
CA THR A 89 44.77 -54.13 -2.72
C THR A 89 43.86 -54.72 -3.81
N SER A 90 43.49 -56.00 -3.68
CA SER A 90 42.58 -56.64 -4.63
C SER A 90 41.22 -55.94 -4.59
N LEU A 91 40.78 -55.43 -5.74
CA LEU A 91 39.43 -54.89 -5.96
C LEU A 91 38.33 -55.76 -5.33
N SER A 92 38.56 -57.08 -5.25
CA SER A 92 37.64 -58.06 -4.66
C SER A 92 37.23 -57.82 -3.21
N LYS A 93 38.13 -57.41 -2.31
CA LYS A 93 37.79 -57.20 -0.88
C LYS A 93 36.94 -55.95 -0.65
N ILE A 94 37.13 -54.95 -1.52
CA ILE A 94 36.37 -53.69 -1.48
C ILE A 94 35.00 -53.89 -2.15
N GLU A 95 34.94 -54.66 -3.24
CA GLU A 95 33.69 -55.11 -3.85
C GLU A 95 32.90 -56.01 -2.89
N GLU A 96 33.55 -56.89 -2.12
CA GLU A 96 32.92 -57.67 -1.06
C GLU A 96 32.40 -56.79 0.08
N ALA A 97 33.16 -55.83 0.58
CA ALA A 97 32.70 -54.90 1.63
C ALA A 97 31.56 -53.98 1.14
N ARG A 98 31.61 -53.52 -0.12
CA ARG A 98 30.52 -52.78 -0.78
C ARG A 98 29.29 -53.67 -0.99
N ALA A 99 29.48 -54.93 -1.39
CA ALA A 99 28.41 -55.90 -1.54
C ALA A 99 27.82 -56.32 -0.18
N GLU A 100 28.62 -56.41 0.90
CA GLU A 100 28.16 -56.65 2.28
C GLU A 100 27.34 -55.48 2.80
N ARG A 101 27.78 -54.24 2.55
CA ARG A 101 27.01 -53.02 2.83
C ARG A 101 25.65 -53.04 2.13
N LEU A 102 25.59 -53.54 0.90
CA LEU A 102 24.35 -53.73 0.12
C LEU A 102 23.54 -54.99 0.55
N LYS A 103 24.20 -56.01 1.10
CA LYS A 103 23.60 -57.29 1.55
C LYS A 103 23.06 -57.28 2.97
N ASN A 104 23.37 -56.28 3.81
CA ASN A 104 22.75 -56.11 5.14
C ASN A 104 21.25 -55.74 5.00
N GLN A 105 20.45 -56.76 4.67
CA GLN A 105 19.07 -56.70 4.16
C GLN A 105 17.99 -56.33 5.19
N ASN A 106 18.35 -55.92 6.41
CA ASN A 106 17.36 -55.62 7.46
C ASN A 106 17.32 -54.15 7.92
N ARG A 107 18.04 -53.22 7.27
CA ARG A 107 18.01 -51.79 7.63
C ARG A 107 17.84 -50.93 6.37
N ASN A 108 16.81 -50.09 6.39
CA ASN A 108 16.24 -49.31 5.27
C ASN A 108 17.18 -48.24 4.63
N TRP A 109 18.49 -48.32 4.87
CA TRP A 109 19.50 -47.34 4.46
C TRP A 109 20.19 -47.70 3.13
N ALA A 110 19.99 -48.92 2.62
CA ALA A 110 20.64 -49.47 1.42
C ALA A 110 20.28 -48.76 0.10
N GLN A 111 19.22 -47.95 0.08
CA GLN A 111 18.81 -47.15 -1.09
C GLN A 111 19.74 -45.95 -1.37
N PHE A 112 20.70 -45.65 -0.48
CA PHE A 112 21.58 -44.50 -0.59
C PHE A 112 23.04 -44.92 -0.84
N PRO A 113 23.64 -44.58 -1.99
CA PRO A 113 25.03 -44.96 -2.33
C PRO A 113 26.08 -44.54 -1.27
N GLY A 114 25.83 -43.43 -0.57
CA GLY A 114 26.67 -42.88 0.50
C GLY A 114 26.34 -43.33 1.93
N GLY A 115 25.30 -44.16 2.15
CA GLY A 115 24.94 -44.66 3.49
C GLY A 115 24.13 -43.68 4.34
N ILE A 116 24.36 -43.70 5.65
CA ILE A 116 23.70 -42.79 6.59
C ILE A 116 24.29 -41.38 6.38
N ARG A 117 23.42 -40.42 6.07
CA ARG A 117 23.76 -39.00 5.93
C ARG A 117 22.96 -38.27 6.99
N SER A 118 23.61 -38.00 8.10
CA SER A 118 22.97 -37.48 9.29
C SER A 118 23.49 -36.11 9.66
N ALA A 119 22.71 -35.38 10.45
CA ALA A 119 23.10 -34.10 11.01
C ALA A 119 22.41 -33.89 12.35
N PHE A 120 23.11 -33.20 13.25
CA PHE A 120 22.61 -32.85 14.57
C PHE A 120 21.77 -31.57 14.52
N TYR A 121 20.59 -31.62 15.14
CA TYR A 121 19.64 -30.51 15.21
C TYR A 121 19.48 -30.04 16.65
N VAL A 122 19.67 -28.75 16.90
CA VAL A 122 19.53 -28.16 18.24
C VAL A 122 18.45 -27.09 18.25
N ALA A 123 17.58 -27.11 19.26
CA ALA A 123 16.44 -26.20 19.35
C ALA A 123 16.82 -24.79 19.84
N TRP A 124 17.96 -24.66 20.52
CA TRP A 124 18.40 -23.41 21.15
C TRP A 124 19.11 -22.47 20.16
N ASP A 125 19.42 -22.93 18.95
CA ASP A 125 19.97 -22.08 17.88
C ASP A 125 18.97 -21.95 16.72
N PRO A 126 18.40 -20.75 16.50
CA PRO A 126 17.52 -20.49 15.36
C PRO A 126 18.13 -20.84 13.99
N GLN A 127 19.46 -20.72 13.84
CA GLN A 127 20.15 -21.07 12.60
C GLN A 127 20.04 -22.56 12.31
N SER A 128 19.96 -23.41 13.34
CA SER A 128 19.76 -24.85 13.19
C SER A 128 18.43 -25.18 12.51
N LEU A 129 17.35 -24.49 12.89
CA LEU A 129 16.03 -24.66 12.26
C LEU A 129 16.02 -24.17 10.82
N MET A 130 16.69 -23.06 10.53
CA MET A 130 16.79 -22.52 9.17
C MET A 130 17.59 -23.44 8.25
N SER A 131 18.74 -23.96 8.72
CA SER A 131 19.50 -24.95 7.96
C SER A 131 18.69 -26.23 7.75
N LEU A 132 18.01 -26.73 8.79
CA LEU A 132 17.11 -27.88 8.66
C LEU A 132 16.02 -27.64 7.58
N LYS A 133 15.31 -26.50 7.62
CA LYS A 133 14.28 -26.16 6.62
C LYS A 133 14.82 -26.15 5.18
N ARG A 134 16.03 -25.64 4.97
CA ARG A 134 16.65 -25.50 3.64
C ARG A 134 17.24 -26.83 3.14
N ASN A 135 17.86 -27.59 4.04
CA ASN A 135 18.80 -28.65 3.70
C ASN A 135 18.36 -30.06 4.08
N VAL A 136 17.22 -30.24 4.77
CA VAL A 136 16.68 -31.56 5.17
C VAL A 136 16.57 -32.56 4.01
N LYS A 137 16.40 -32.09 2.78
CA LYS A 137 16.37 -32.94 1.57
C LYS A 137 17.69 -33.67 1.27
N HIS A 138 18.82 -33.20 1.82
CA HIS A 138 20.15 -33.77 1.59
C HIS A 138 20.53 -34.85 2.60
N ILE A 139 19.82 -34.92 3.73
CA ILE A 139 20.06 -35.88 4.82
C ILE A 139 18.96 -36.94 4.84
N ASN A 140 19.26 -38.10 5.41
CA ASN A 140 18.29 -39.20 5.58
C ASN A 140 18.02 -39.56 7.04
N LEU A 141 18.77 -38.98 7.97
CA LEU A 141 18.61 -39.12 9.41
C LEU A 141 18.88 -37.77 10.10
N VAL A 142 18.07 -37.40 11.08
CA VAL A 142 18.32 -36.24 11.96
C VAL A 142 18.56 -36.74 13.38
N PHE A 143 19.55 -36.18 14.06
CA PHE A 143 19.78 -36.37 15.50
C PHE A 143 19.32 -35.11 16.25
N PRO A 144 18.03 -34.99 16.62
CA PRO A 144 17.56 -33.82 17.36
C PRO A 144 17.87 -33.93 18.86
N GLU A 145 18.45 -32.87 19.42
CA GLU A 145 18.73 -32.73 20.85
C GLU A 145 17.43 -32.40 21.61
N TRP A 146 16.63 -33.42 21.92
CA TRP A 146 15.31 -33.26 22.53
C TRP A 146 15.14 -33.98 23.87
N PHE A 147 15.95 -34.99 24.18
CA PHE A 147 15.80 -35.79 25.40
C PHE A 147 16.97 -35.55 26.34
N PHE A 148 16.66 -35.21 27.59
CA PHE A 148 17.66 -34.86 28.61
C PHE A 148 17.39 -35.63 29.90
N LEU A 149 18.44 -35.90 30.67
CA LEU A 149 18.31 -36.42 32.03
C LEU A 149 18.25 -35.26 33.02
N ASP A 150 17.25 -35.27 33.90
CA ASP A 150 17.19 -34.33 35.01
C ASP A 150 18.35 -34.61 36.00
N PRO A 151 19.22 -33.63 36.30
CA PRO A 151 20.43 -33.86 37.10
C PRO A 151 20.11 -34.25 38.57
N LYS A 152 18.93 -33.90 39.08
CA LYS A 152 18.54 -34.18 40.47
C LYS A 152 17.88 -35.55 40.62
N THR A 153 17.03 -35.93 39.68
CA THR A 153 16.14 -37.09 39.78
C THR A 153 16.57 -38.26 38.88
N GLY A 154 17.25 -37.98 37.77
CA GLY A 154 17.56 -38.94 36.71
C GLY A 154 16.37 -39.27 35.80
N ASP A 155 15.24 -38.54 35.94
CA ASP A 155 14.07 -38.74 35.07
C ASP A 155 14.29 -38.11 33.68
N LEU A 156 13.61 -38.67 32.68
CA LEU A 156 13.56 -38.14 31.31
C LEU A 156 12.82 -36.80 31.25
N LYS A 157 13.50 -35.76 30.76
CA LYS A 157 12.92 -34.47 30.36
C LYS A 157 12.92 -34.36 28.84
N THR A 158 11.77 -34.05 28.25
CA THR A 158 11.64 -33.88 26.79
C THR A 158 11.42 -32.41 26.45
N ASN A 159 12.15 -31.92 25.44
CA ASN A 159 12.04 -30.57 24.89
C ASN A 159 11.93 -30.64 23.36
N ILE A 160 10.86 -31.28 22.88
CA ILE A 160 10.63 -31.45 21.44
C ILE A 160 10.23 -30.10 20.86
N ASP A 161 11.08 -29.54 20.00
CA ASP A 161 10.77 -28.32 19.28
C ASP A 161 9.64 -28.54 18.24
N PRO A 162 8.49 -27.86 18.38
CA PRO A 162 7.36 -28.04 17.47
C PRO A 162 7.68 -27.73 16.01
N GLU A 163 8.52 -26.72 15.74
CA GLU A 163 8.81 -26.29 14.37
C GLU A 163 9.76 -27.26 13.66
N GLY A 164 10.84 -27.67 14.30
CA GLY A 164 11.74 -28.71 13.82
C GLY A 164 11.00 -30.04 13.59
N TYR A 165 10.13 -30.43 14.53
CA TYR A 165 9.31 -31.63 14.37
C TYR A 165 8.35 -31.56 13.17
N LYS A 166 7.71 -30.40 12.93
CA LYS A 166 6.87 -30.21 11.73
C LYS A 166 7.67 -30.40 10.44
N VAL A 167 8.90 -29.87 10.36
CA VAL A 167 9.77 -30.00 9.18
C VAL A 167 10.14 -31.46 8.92
N ILE A 168 10.58 -32.18 9.95
CA ILE A 168 10.94 -33.60 9.89
C ILE A 168 9.72 -34.43 9.47
N LYS A 169 8.57 -34.22 10.11
CA LYS A 169 7.33 -34.94 9.81
C LYS A 169 6.82 -34.68 8.39
N ARG A 170 6.90 -33.44 7.89
CA ARG A 170 6.46 -33.08 6.53
C ARG A 170 7.33 -33.73 5.45
N THR A 171 8.62 -33.86 5.69
CA THR A 171 9.60 -34.36 4.71
C THR A 171 9.76 -35.86 4.74
N GLY A 172 9.37 -36.52 5.85
CA GLY A 172 9.47 -37.96 6.01
C GLY A 172 10.89 -38.46 6.30
N VAL A 173 11.83 -37.56 6.59
CA VAL A 173 13.19 -37.93 7.04
C VAL A 173 13.11 -38.59 8.41
N ALA A 174 13.90 -39.63 8.64
CA ALA A 174 13.95 -40.31 9.93
C ALA A 174 14.60 -39.43 11.00
N ALA A 175 14.13 -39.52 12.23
CA ALA A 175 14.74 -38.86 13.39
C ALA A 175 15.08 -39.86 14.48
N MET A 176 16.23 -39.67 15.13
CA MET A 176 16.65 -40.38 16.33
C MET A 176 17.06 -39.35 17.39
N PRO A 177 16.18 -39.02 18.34
CA PRO A 177 16.52 -38.04 19.37
C PRO A 177 17.77 -38.42 20.14
N ILE A 178 18.53 -37.40 20.54
CA ILE A 178 19.66 -37.54 21.43
C ILE A 178 19.12 -37.59 22.86
N LEU A 179 19.54 -38.61 23.62
CA LEU A 179 19.43 -38.65 25.06
C LEU A 179 20.75 -38.20 25.66
N SER A 180 20.75 -37.00 26.23
CA SER A 180 21.94 -36.37 26.80
C SER A 180 21.85 -36.19 28.32
N ASN A 181 23.00 -36.24 29.01
CA ASN A 181 23.14 -35.80 30.40
C ASN A 181 23.54 -34.32 30.53
N ASN A 182 23.40 -33.55 29.45
CA ASN A 182 23.51 -32.10 29.44
C ASN A 182 22.33 -31.44 30.17
N SER A 183 22.62 -30.54 31.11
CA SER A 183 21.65 -29.64 31.75
C SER A 183 22.20 -28.23 31.78
N ASP A 184 21.50 -27.29 31.15
CA ASP A 184 21.88 -25.88 31.08
C ASP A 184 23.27 -25.63 30.43
N ARG A 185 23.60 -26.39 29.37
CA ARG A 185 24.85 -26.34 28.60
C ARG A 185 26.09 -26.89 29.30
N GLU A 186 25.90 -27.63 30.38
CA GLU A 186 26.97 -28.36 31.05
C GLU A 186 26.57 -29.83 31.26
N PHE A 187 27.51 -30.74 31.00
CA PHE A 187 27.31 -32.16 31.26
C PHE A 187 27.36 -32.45 32.77
N ARG A 188 26.42 -33.29 33.24
CA ARG A 188 26.20 -33.56 34.67
C ARG A 188 26.09 -35.05 34.93
N ALA A 189 27.01 -35.59 35.73
CA ALA A 189 27.06 -37.02 36.05
C ALA A 189 26.00 -37.48 37.06
N GLU A 190 25.47 -36.58 37.90
CA GLU A 190 24.70 -36.94 39.10
C GLU A 190 23.37 -37.60 38.79
N GLY A 191 22.67 -37.10 37.76
CA GLY A 191 21.41 -37.68 37.27
C GLY A 191 21.65 -39.04 36.62
N LEU A 192 22.71 -39.14 35.81
CA LEU A 192 23.09 -40.36 35.10
C LEU A 192 23.49 -41.48 36.06
N ALA A 193 24.35 -41.20 37.05
CA ALA A 193 24.79 -42.17 38.05
C ALA A 193 23.60 -42.75 38.85
N LYS A 194 22.61 -41.93 39.19
CA LYS A 194 21.38 -42.38 39.88
C LYS A 194 20.55 -43.34 39.04
N VAL A 195 20.55 -43.20 37.72
CA VAL A 195 19.85 -44.11 36.82
C VAL A 195 20.65 -45.38 36.64
N LEU A 196 21.94 -45.27 36.28
CA LEU A 196 22.77 -46.43 35.96
C LEU A 196 22.92 -47.38 37.15
N ASN A 197 23.00 -46.87 38.38
CA ASN A 197 23.18 -47.67 39.59
C ASN A 197 21.89 -48.33 40.13
N ASP A 198 20.71 -48.00 39.60
CA ASP A 198 19.41 -48.51 40.07
C ASP A 198 18.65 -49.24 38.94
N PRO A 199 18.58 -50.59 38.95
CA PRO A 199 17.89 -51.38 37.92
C PRO A 199 16.42 -50.98 37.70
N THR A 200 15.73 -50.52 38.74
CA THR A 200 14.32 -50.10 38.64
C THR A 200 14.21 -48.79 37.87
N LYS A 201 15.15 -47.86 38.11
CA LYS A 201 15.21 -46.58 37.37
C LYS A 201 15.66 -46.78 35.93
N ARG A 202 16.65 -47.65 35.66
CA ARG A 202 17.03 -48.03 34.29
C ARG A 202 15.83 -48.54 33.51
N THR A 203 15.12 -49.54 34.04
CA THR A 203 13.94 -50.13 33.40
C THR A 203 12.86 -49.07 33.14
N ARG A 204 12.61 -48.18 34.11
CA ARG A 204 11.64 -47.09 33.97
C ARG A 204 12.02 -46.10 32.88
N LEU A 205 13.29 -45.69 32.82
CA LEU A 205 13.80 -44.78 31.80
C LEU A 205 13.69 -45.43 30.41
N ILE A 206 14.14 -46.67 30.26
CA ILE A 206 14.07 -47.43 29.00
C ILE A 206 12.61 -47.51 28.51
N ARG A 207 11.65 -47.78 29.41
CA ARG A 207 10.23 -47.79 29.05
C ARG A 207 9.75 -46.41 28.56
N LYS A 208 10.05 -45.33 29.30
CA LYS A 208 9.68 -43.96 28.90
C LYS A 208 10.26 -43.58 27.53
N LEU A 209 11.53 -43.90 27.28
CA LEU A 209 12.18 -43.68 25.99
C LEU A 209 11.49 -44.47 24.87
N THR A 210 11.14 -45.73 25.13
CA THR A 210 10.40 -46.56 24.18
C THR A 210 9.04 -45.95 23.85
N ASP A 211 8.27 -45.53 24.86
CA ASP A 211 6.95 -44.93 24.69
C ASP A 211 7.00 -43.63 23.87
N GLU A 212 7.96 -42.75 24.14
CA GLU A 212 8.15 -41.49 23.40
C GLU A 212 8.59 -41.73 21.95
N CYS A 213 9.51 -42.68 21.72
CA CYS A 213 9.91 -43.07 20.35
C CYS A 213 8.73 -43.62 19.54
N LEU A 214 7.87 -44.45 20.14
CA LEU A 214 6.69 -44.99 19.46
C LEU A 214 5.63 -43.93 19.20
N LYS A 215 5.39 -43.04 20.17
CA LYS A 215 4.41 -41.93 20.09
C LYS A 215 4.73 -40.94 18.97
N PHE A 216 6.00 -40.60 18.79
CA PHE A 216 6.45 -39.63 17.79
C PHE A 216 7.01 -40.27 16.51
N HIS A 217 6.91 -41.60 16.38
CA HIS A 217 7.42 -42.38 15.24
C HIS A 217 8.92 -42.18 14.97
N PHE A 218 9.73 -42.04 16.02
CA PHE A 218 11.17 -41.96 15.90
C PHE A 218 11.78 -43.32 15.51
N LYS A 219 12.92 -43.27 14.82
CA LYS A 219 13.58 -44.47 14.28
C LYS A 219 14.40 -45.22 15.34
N GLY A 220 14.66 -44.58 16.46
CA GLY A 220 15.59 -45.04 17.49
C GLY A 220 15.99 -43.90 18.42
N ILE A 221 17.04 -44.14 19.20
CA ILE A 221 17.63 -43.17 20.12
C ILE A 221 19.14 -43.10 19.87
N ASN A 222 19.71 -41.90 20.01
CA ASN A 222 21.15 -41.68 20.09
C ASN A 222 21.53 -41.40 21.54
N ILE A 223 22.48 -42.17 22.08
CA ILE A 223 22.96 -42.00 23.45
C ILE A 223 24.21 -41.12 23.42
N ASP A 224 24.14 -40.00 24.12
CA ASP A 224 25.22 -39.02 24.21
C ASP A 224 25.49 -38.72 25.69
N PHE A 225 26.32 -39.56 26.30
CA PHE A 225 26.69 -39.41 27.70
C PHE A 225 28.16 -39.01 27.79
N GLU A 226 28.40 -37.79 28.27
CA GLU A 226 29.73 -37.21 28.45
C GLU A 226 29.98 -36.93 29.95
N ASP A 227 31.27 -36.78 30.33
CA ASP A 227 31.71 -36.54 31.71
C ASP A 227 31.05 -37.47 32.74
N MET A 228 31.00 -38.78 32.45
CA MET A 228 30.16 -39.70 33.22
C MET A 228 30.71 -39.98 34.62
N ASN A 229 32.02 -39.83 34.84
CA ASN A 229 32.70 -40.00 36.13
C ASN A 229 32.26 -41.28 36.86
N LEU A 230 32.23 -42.42 36.14
CA LEU A 230 31.75 -43.70 36.67
C LEU A 230 32.89 -44.52 37.27
N ASP A 231 32.65 -45.16 38.42
CA ASP A 231 33.60 -46.08 39.04
C ASP A 231 33.78 -47.41 38.24
N SER A 232 32.84 -47.75 37.35
CA SER A 232 32.84 -48.99 36.55
C SER A 232 31.93 -48.89 35.32
N ASP A 233 32.34 -49.56 34.21
CA ASP A 233 31.59 -49.67 32.96
C ASP A 233 30.42 -50.68 33.01
N GLU A 234 30.33 -51.52 34.05
CA GLU A 234 29.33 -52.60 34.15
C GLU A 234 27.88 -52.09 34.11
N ASN A 235 27.60 -51.00 34.80
CA ASN A 235 26.25 -50.45 34.89
C ASN A 235 25.82 -49.77 33.57
N LEU A 236 26.76 -49.16 32.86
CA LEU A 236 26.52 -48.62 31.52
C LEU A 236 26.27 -49.76 30.52
N ILE A 237 27.05 -50.84 30.58
CA ILE A 237 26.86 -52.01 29.72
C ILE A 237 25.51 -52.69 29.99
N ALA A 238 25.12 -52.82 31.27
CA ALA A 238 23.82 -53.33 31.65
C ALA A 238 22.68 -52.47 31.09
N PHE A 239 22.78 -51.14 31.24
CA PHE A 239 21.83 -50.21 30.64
C PHE A 239 21.73 -50.37 29.12
N MET A 240 22.86 -50.37 28.42
CA MET A 240 22.90 -50.47 26.95
C MET A 240 22.36 -51.82 26.46
N LYS A 241 22.61 -52.91 27.19
CA LYS A 241 22.03 -54.22 26.90
C LYS A 241 20.50 -54.21 27.08
N GLU A 242 20.01 -53.76 28.23
CA GLU A 242 18.57 -53.68 28.54
C GLU A 242 17.83 -52.78 27.52
N LEU A 243 18.44 -51.65 27.16
CA LEU A 243 17.95 -50.72 26.14
C LEU A 243 17.89 -51.39 24.76
N SER A 244 19.00 -52.00 24.33
CA SER A 244 19.12 -52.68 23.03
C SER A 244 18.10 -53.81 22.88
N ASP A 245 17.94 -54.65 23.90
CA ASP A 245 16.99 -55.76 23.88
C ASP A 245 15.54 -55.25 23.77
N THR A 246 15.20 -54.18 24.50
CA THR A 246 13.87 -53.55 24.45
C THR A 246 13.61 -52.86 23.11
N PHE A 247 14.59 -52.14 22.57
CA PHE A 247 14.48 -51.40 21.31
C PHE A 247 14.39 -52.35 20.11
N LYS A 248 15.16 -53.44 20.11
CA LYS A 248 15.09 -54.49 19.06
C LYS A 248 13.70 -55.13 18.98
N GLN A 249 13.05 -55.42 20.12
CA GLN A 249 11.68 -55.95 20.14
C GLN A 249 10.67 -55.00 19.49
N ASN A 250 10.92 -53.69 19.57
CA ASN A 250 10.06 -52.64 19.01
C ASN A 250 10.53 -52.13 17.63
N LYS A 251 11.52 -52.79 17.00
CA LYS A 251 12.12 -52.37 15.71
C LYS A 251 12.74 -50.96 15.72
N LEU A 252 13.20 -50.51 16.89
CA LEU A 252 13.92 -49.26 17.10
C LEU A 252 15.44 -49.50 17.08
N LEU A 253 16.20 -48.48 16.70
CA LEU A 253 17.67 -48.51 16.66
C LEU A 253 18.29 -47.83 17.89
N VAL A 254 19.49 -48.25 18.27
CA VAL A 254 20.30 -47.61 19.31
C VAL A 254 21.64 -47.18 18.74
N THR A 255 21.91 -45.89 18.72
CA THR A 255 23.21 -45.31 18.37
C THR A 255 23.87 -44.68 19.59
N MET A 256 25.19 -44.54 19.57
CA MET A 256 25.94 -43.97 20.69
C MET A 256 27.10 -43.11 20.19
N ASP A 257 27.20 -41.91 20.73
CA ASP A 257 28.28 -40.96 20.47
C ASP A 257 29.51 -41.38 21.27
N ILE A 258 30.68 -41.41 20.62
CA ILE A 258 31.93 -41.88 21.21
C ILE A 258 33.15 -41.08 20.73
N MET A 259 34.17 -41.05 21.57
CA MET A 259 35.54 -40.58 21.34
C MET A 259 36.50 -41.76 21.58
N THR A 260 37.63 -41.86 20.86
CA THR A 260 38.47 -43.08 20.98
C THR A 260 39.41 -43.09 22.18
N ASP A 261 39.67 -41.90 22.74
CA ASP A 261 40.58 -41.66 23.86
C ASP A 261 39.81 -41.37 25.18
N ASN A 262 38.54 -41.77 25.26
CA ASN A 262 37.70 -41.68 26.47
C ASN A 262 37.59 -43.07 27.15
N ASP A 263 37.93 -43.13 28.44
CA ASP A 263 37.97 -44.36 29.25
C ASP A 263 36.64 -44.66 29.99
N ASP A 264 35.64 -43.76 29.92
CA ASP A 264 34.35 -43.92 30.60
C ASP A 264 33.49 -45.08 30.05
N TYR A 265 33.83 -45.61 28.85
CA TYR A 265 33.08 -46.69 28.22
C TYR A 265 33.94 -47.70 27.45
N ASN A 266 33.54 -48.98 27.54
CA ASN A 266 34.21 -50.06 26.84
C ASN A 266 33.52 -50.40 25.51
N ILE A 267 34.02 -49.83 24.42
CA ILE A 267 33.49 -50.02 23.05
C ILE A 267 33.40 -51.50 22.65
N GLN A 268 34.39 -52.33 22.98
CA GLN A 268 34.39 -53.75 22.60
C GLN A 268 33.23 -54.50 23.24
N ARG A 269 32.93 -54.19 24.51
CA ARG A 269 31.82 -54.79 25.26
C ARG A 269 30.46 -54.21 24.86
N LEU A 270 30.41 -52.94 24.43
CA LEU A 270 29.19 -52.28 23.94
C LEU A 270 28.82 -52.68 22.50
N ASN A 271 29.79 -53.14 21.70
CA ASN A 271 29.60 -53.46 20.29
C ASN A 271 28.41 -54.39 19.94
N PRO A 272 28.02 -55.40 20.76
CA PRO A 272 26.83 -56.22 20.50
C PRO A 272 25.49 -55.48 20.69
N TYR A 273 25.48 -54.41 21.48
CA TYR A 273 24.29 -53.70 21.93
C TYR A 273 24.03 -52.41 21.14
N VAL A 274 25.06 -51.84 20.51
CA VAL A 274 24.97 -50.63 19.70
C VAL A 274 24.85 -50.96 18.22
N ASP A 275 23.90 -50.32 17.55
CA ASP A 275 23.64 -50.49 16.11
C ASP A 275 24.64 -49.72 15.26
N TYR A 276 24.90 -48.46 15.63
CA TYR A 276 25.92 -47.60 15.04
C TYR A 276 26.61 -46.76 16.11
N PHE A 277 27.93 -46.66 16.05
CA PHE A 277 28.70 -45.71 16.83
C PHE A 277 28.90 -44.44 16.01
N VAL A 278 28.60 -43.28 16.58
CA VAL A 278 28.94 -41.99 15.99
C VAL A 278 30.30 -41.58 16.56
N LEU A 279 31.34 -41.67 15.73
CA LEU A 279 32.69 -41.29 16.13
C LEU A 279 32.82 -39.77 16.04
N MET A 280 32.89 -39.09 17.18
CA MET A 280 33.10 -37.65 17.30
C MET A 280 34.57 -37.31 17.00
N ALA A 281 34.96 -37.42 15.72
CA ALA A 281 36.29 -37.09 15.22
C ALA A 281 36.40 -35.59 14.91
N TYR A 282 36.10 -34.77 15.91
CA TYR A 282 36.29 -33.31 15.95
C TYR A 282 36.66 -32.91 17.39
N ASP A 283 36.94 -31.63 17.63
CA ASP A 283 37.58 -31.14 18.87
C ASP A 283 38.95 -31.79 19.14
N GLU A 284 39.77 -31.94 18.09
CA GLU A 284 41.21 -32.25 18.27
C GLU A 284 41.88 -31.19 19.17
N TYR A 285 41.46 -29.92 19.00
CA TYR A 285 41.71 -28.80 19.89
C TYR A 285 40.37 -28.11 20.19
N SER A 286 40.14 -27.75 21.45
CA SER A 286 38.90 -27.14 21.93
C SER A 286 39.14 -25.76 22.56
N ALA A 287 38.07 -25.01 22.88
CA ALA A 287 38.16 -23.68 23.48
C ALA A 287 38.97 -23.64 24.79
N SER A 288 39.04 -24.74 25.54
CA SER A 288 39.80 -24.85 26.80
C SER A 288 41.26 -25.29 26.60
N GLY A 289 41.66 -25.65 25.39
CA GLY A 289 43.02 -26.07 25.04
C GLY A 289 43.79 -25.03 24.22
N ASP A 290 44.98 -25.42 23.76
CA ASP A 290 45.80 -24.60 22.86
C ASP A 290 45.12 -24.40 21.50
N ALA A 291 45.43 -23.30 20.81
CA ALA A 291 44.90 -23.05 19.47
C ALA A 291 45.42 -24.06 18.45
N GLY A 292 44.51 -24.69 17.71
CA GLY A 292 44.87 -25.68 16.69
C GLY A 292 43.70 -26.12 15.80
N PRO A 293 43.96 -27.02 14.82
CA PRO A 293 42.95 -27.53 13.90
C PRO A 293 41.77 -28.20 14.63
N ILE A 294 40.55 -28.02 14.12
CA ILE A 294 39.35 -28.60 14.73
C ILE A 294 39.31 -30.12 14.50
N SER A 295 39.71 -30.55 13.30
CA SER A 295 39.72 -31.96 12.93
C SER A 295 40.72 -32.20 11.80
N SER A 296 42.00 -32.37 12.10
CA SER A 296 43.02 -32.63 11.08
C SER A 296 42.76 -33.97 10.40
N GLN A 297 42.87 -34.04 9.06
CA GLN A 297 42.58 -35.27 8.31
C GLN A 297 43.40 -36.49 8.79
N LYS A 298 44.69 -36.32 9.10
CA LYS A 298 45.55 -37.39 9.63
C LYS A 298 45.11 -37.86 11.02
N TRP A 299 44.61 -36.95 11.85
CA TRP A 299 44.08 -37.29 13.16
C TRP A 299 42.77 -38.07 13.02
N ILE A 300 41.86 -37.64 12.15
CA ILE A 300 40.62 -38.39 11.81
C ILE A 300 40.95 -39.83 11.37
N GLU A 301 41.95 -39.99 10.49
CA GLU A 301 42.40 -41.32 10.03
C GLU A 301 42.94 -42.17 11.18
N ALA A 302 43.71 -41.58 12.10
CA ALA A 302 44.26 -42.27 13.26
C ALA A 302 43.17 -42.70 14.23
N GLN A 303 42.23 -41.81 14.57
CA GLN A 303 41.08 -42.09 15.41
C GLN A 303 40.20 -43.19 14.78
N THR A 304 39.95 -43.10 13.47
CA THR A 304 39.21 -44.13 12.73
C THR A 304 39.96 -45.47 12.78
N GLY A 305 41.28 -45.49 12.59
CA GLY A 305 42.10 -46.70 12.69
C GLY A 305 42.10 -47.32 14.09
N LYS A 306 42.07 -46.50 15.15
CA LYS A 306 41.96 -46.96 16.55
C LYS A 306 40.60 -47.63 16.80
N ILE A 307 39.49 -47.02 16.37
CA ILE A 307 38.15 -47.54 16.64
C ILE A 307 37.88 -48.85 15.90
N LEU A 308 38.42 -49.01 14.69
CA LEU A 308 38.24 -50.21 13.87
C LEU A 308 38.95 -51.46 14.43
N LYS A 309 39.84 -51.31 15.41
CA LYS A 309 40.37 -52.44 16.19
C LYS A 309 39.35 -52.96 17.23
N LYS A 310 38.34 -52.15 17.56
CA LYS A 310 37.31 -52.43 18.58
C LYS A 310 35.93 -52.76 17.97
N THR A 311 35.64 -52.34 16.73
CA THR A 311 34.38 -52.60 16.00
C THR A 311 34.59 -52.64 14.47
N THR A 312 33.52 -52.81 13.68
CA THR A 312 33.55 -52.94 12.22
C THR A 312 33.19 -51.63 11.51
N ALA A 313 33.77 -51.40 10.32
CA ALA A 313 33.55 -50.17 9.53
C ALA A 313 32.07 -49.86 9.25
N ASN A 314 31.26 -50.89 8.97
CA ASN A 314 29.83 -50.78 8.70
C ASN A 314 28.96 -50.37 9.92
N LYS A 315 29.56 -50.21 11.11
CA LYS A 315 28.92 -49.69 12.31
C LYS A 315 29.35 -48.26 12.66
N ILE A 316 30.32 -47.67 11.97
CA ILE A 316 30.83 -46.33 12.30
C ILE A 316 30.14 -45.27 11.44
N ILE A 317 29.50 -44.30 12.09
CA ILE A 317 29.09 -43.03 11.49
C ILE A 317 30.17 -42.01 11.86
N LEU A 318 30.82 -41.40 10.88
CA LEU A 318 31.89 -40.43 11.14
C LEU A 318 31.31 -39.05 11.42
N GLY A 319 31.59 -38.50 12.61
CA GLY A 319 31.24 -37.14 12.99
C GLY A 319 32.06 -36.10 12.23
N LEU A 320 31.41 -35.00 11.83
CA LEU A 320 31.98 -33.91 11.04
C LEU A 320 31.77 -32.59 11.80
N GLY A 321 32.86 -31.99 12.30
CA GLY A 321 32.80 -30.71 13.00
C GLY A 321 32.70 -29.54 12.03
N ALA A 322 31.51 -28.95 11.91
CA ALA A 322 31.22 -27.84 11.00
C ALA A 322 31.17 -26.50 11.74
N TYR A 323 32.26 -26.18 12.44
CA TYR A 323 32.45 -24.98 13.24
C TYR A 323 33.96 -24.71 13.40
N GLY A 324 34.29 -23.70 14.19
CA GLY A 324 35.64 -23.40 14.63
C GLY A 324 35.68 -22.80 16.03
N TYR A 325 36.87 -22.37 16.41
CA TYR A 325 37.10 -21.61 17.62
C TYR A 325 37.96 -20.37 17.32
N ASP A 326 37.71 -19.31 18.07
CA ASP A 326 38.48 -18.07 18.10
C ASP A 326 39.16 -17.99 19.46
N TRP A 327 40.48 -18.23 19.48
CA TRP A 327 41.31 -18.15 20.68
C TRP A 327 41.89 -16.76 20.85
N SER A 328 41.70 -16.17 22.02
CA SER A 328 42.28 -14.89 22.41
C SER A 328 43.55 -15.08 23.23
N SER A 329 44.39 -14.03 23.28
CA SER A 329 45.49 -13.95 24.27
C SER A 329 45.00 -13.98 25.72
N ASN A 330 43.72 -13.71 25.96
CA ASN A 330 43.04 -13.95 27.23
C ASN A 330 42.16 -15.22 27.12
N PRO A 331 42.50 -16.33 27.79
CA PRO A 331 41.76 -17.59 27.66
C PRO A 331 40.27 -17.51 28.00
N ASP A 332 39.86 -16.58 28.86
CA ASP A 332 38.46 -16.35 29.23
C ASP A 332 37.62 -15.80 28.06
N ASP A 333 38.26 -15.30 26.99
CA ASP A 333 37.61 -14.74 25.80
C ASP A 333 37.55 -15.76 24.63
N ASN A 334 37.93 -17.02 24.84
CA ASN A 334 37.87 -18.05 23.80
C ASN A 334 36.41 -18.43 23.49
N ILE A 335 36.02 -18.39 22.22
CA ILE A 335 34.64 -18.67 21.82
C ILE A 335 34.55 -19.64 20.65
N SER A 336 33.48 -20.46 20.62
CA SER A 336 33.12 -21.18 19.40
C SER A 336 32.56 -20.22 18.36
N VAL A 337 32.96 -20.43 17.11
CA VAL A 337 32.51 -19.65 15.95
C VAL A 337 31.93 -20.58 14.90
N SER A 338 30.84 -20.16 14.24
CA SER A 338 30.37 -20.81 13.02
C SER A 338 31.31 -20.53 11.84
N TYR A 339 31.16 -21.27 10.74
CA TYR A 339 31.88 -20.95 9.50
C TYR A 339 31.67 -19.48 9.10
N MET A 340 30.43 -18.99 9.18
CA MET A 340 30.14 -17.60 8.80
C MET A 340 30.83 -16.59 9.71
N GLN A 341 30.77 -16.79 11.03
CA GLN A 341 31.43 -15.89 11.99
C GLN A 341 32.94 -15.84 11.76
N ALA A 342 33.56 -16.97 11.43
CA ALA A 342 34.98 -17.02 11.08
C ALA A 342 35.28 -16.22 9.80
N ILE A 343 34.44 -16.31 8.76
CA ILE A 343 34.63 -15.54 7.51
C ILE A 343 34.39 -14.04 7.72
N THR A 344 33.33 -13.65 8.45
CA THR A 344 33.02 -12.25 8.75
C THR A 344 34.17 -11.59 9.51
N LYS A 345 34.69 -12.25 10.54
CA LYS A 345 35.85 -11.77 11.30
C LYS A 345 37.10 -11.63 10.42
N ALA A 346 37.37 -12.56 9.50
CA ALA A 346 38.47 -12.44 8.55
C ALA A 346 38.30 -11.25 7.60
N SER A 347 37.08 -11.03 7.09
CA SER A 347 36.74 -9.92 6.21
C SER A 347 36.87 -8.56 6.90
N ALA A 348 36.30 -8.42 8.11
CA ALA A 348 36.33 -7.20 8.91
C ALA A 348 37.76 -6.82 9.33
N SER A 349 38.57 -7.81 9.71
CA SER A 349 39.98 -7.62 10.04
C SER A 349 40.91 -7.49 8.83
N LYS A 350 40.41 -7.79 7.61
CA LYS A 350 41.18 -7.93 6.37
C LYS A 350 42.32 -8.96 6.50
N SER A 351 42.12 -9.99 7.31
CA SER A 351 43.09 -11.06 7.50
C SER A 351 43.05 -12.07 6.36
N VAL A 352 44.23 -12.44 5.86
CA VAL A 352 44.36 -13.48 4.83
C VAL A 352 44.20 -14.85 5.48
N MET A 353 43.26 -15.64 4.97
CA MET A 353 43.04 -17.01 5.44
C MET A 353 44.02 -17.97 4.77
N ASN A 354 44.52 -18.92 5.55
CA ASN A 354 45.47 -19.92 5.12
C ASN A 354 44.82 -21.31 5.20
N PHE A 355 44.71 -21.99 4.06
CA PHE A 355 44.31 -23.40 4.00
C PHE A 355 45.56 -24.27 4.14
N ASP A 356 45.67 -25.04 5.22
CA ASP A 356 46.84 -25.88 5.46
C ASP A 356 46.71 -27.21 4.71
N ASP A 357 47.58 -27.48 3.74
CA ASP A 357 47.52 -28.66 2.86
C ASP A 357 47.87 -30.00 3.54
N ASN A 358 48.30 -29.95 4.80
CA ASN A 358 48.66 -31.11 5.63
C ASN A 358 47.55 -31.45 6.64
N THR A 359 46.88 -30.46 7.22
CA THR A 359 45.74 -30.64 8.14
C THR A 359 44.39 -30.56 7.44
N PHE A 360 44.30 -29.88 6.29
CA PHE A 360 43.11 -29.50 5.54
C PHE A 360 42.12 -28.63 6.33
N ASN A 361 42.59 -27.86 7.31
CA ASN A 361 41.80 -26.89 8.08
C ASN A 361 42.22 -25.46 7.72
N LEU A 362 41.32 -24.50 7.90
CA LEU A 362 41.60 -23.07 7.68
C LEU A 362 42.05 -22.40 8.97
N ASN A 363 42.97 -21.43 8.84
CA ASN A 363 43.37 -20.57 9.94
C ASN A 363 43.69 -19.13 9.51
N TYR A 364 43.57 -18.21 10.46
CA TYR A 364 44.10 -16.84 10.37
C TYR A 364 44.28 -16.22 11.76
N SER A 365 44.83 -15.01 11.83
CA SER A 365 44.94 -14.25 13.07
C SER A 365 44.57 -12.79 12.86
N TYR A 366 44.08 -12.12 13.90
CA TYR A 366 43.73 -10.70 13.88
C TYR A 366 43.93 -10.07 15.26
N THR A 367 43.75 -8.75 15.35
CA THR A 367 43.81 -8.02 16.63
C THR A 367 42.53 -7.25 16.84
N ASP A 368 41.95 -7.37 18.02
CA ASP A 368 40.70 -6.71 18.38
C ASP A 368 40.91 -5.23 18.78
N PHE A 369 39.82 -4.54 19.12
CA PHE A 369 39.82 -3.15 19.57
C PHE A 369 40.47 -2.95 20.95
N LYS A 370 40.64 -4.02 21.73
CA LYS A 370 41.34 -4.02 23.02
C LYS A 370 42.83 -4.34 22.87
N ASN A 371 43.31 -4.49 21.63
CA ASN A 371 44.68 -4.85 21.27
C ASN A 371 45.07 -6.28 21.69
N ASN A 372 44.10 -7.18 21.85
CA ASN A 372 44.31 -8.61 22.06
C ASN A 372 44.54 -9.31 20.73
N THR A 373 45.44 -10.29 20.70
CA THR A 373 45.68 -11.10 19.50
C THR A 373 44.79 -12.32 19.52
N HIS A 374 44.11 -12.55 18.40
CA HIS A 374 43.20 -13.66 18.19
C HIS A 374 43.75 -14.61 17.11
N THR A 375 43.57 -15.90 17.32
CA THR A 375 43.86 -16.97 16.35
C THR A 375 42.62 -17.81 16.14
N VAL A 376 42.21 -17.94 14.88
CA VAL A 376 40.97 -18.65 14.50
C VAL A 376 41.32 -19.88 13.69
N PHE A 377 40.80 -21.05 14.08
CA PHE A 377 40.79 -22.28 13.26
C PHE A 377 39.36 -22.74 13.04
N PHE A 378 39.05 -23.17 11.81
CA PHE A 378 37.71 -23.64 11.47
C PHE A 378 37.72 -24.58 10.26
N ASN A 379 36.63 -25.33 10.08
CA ASN A 379 36.39 -26.18 8.92
C ASN A 379 35.41 -25.52 7.94
N ASP A 380 35.67 -25.69 6.65
CA ASP A 380 34.78 -25.26 5.57
C ASP A 380 34.32 -26.45 4.71
N ALA A 381 33.65 -26.16 3.59
CA ALA A 381 33.24 -27.19 2.66
C ALA A 381 34.40 -28.00 2.04
N ALA A 382 35.58 -27.41 1.83
CA ALA A 382 36.75 -28.13 1.34
C ALA A 382 37.28 -29.14 2.38
N SER A 383 37.41 -28.73 3.65
CA SER A 383 37.77 -29.62 4.77
C SER A 383 36.81 -30.80 4.90
N ILE A 384 35.50 -30.50 4.89
CA ILE A 384 34.45 -31.52 5.04
C ILE A 384 34.37 -32.44 3.81
N PHE A 385 34.58 -31.92 2.59
CA PHE A 385 34.61 -32.74 1.37
C PHE A 385 35.69 -33.84 1.46
N ASN A 386 36.91 -33.46 1.86
CA ASN A 386 38.02 -34.41 2.01
C ASN A 386 37.71 -35.47 3.08
N THR A 387 37.13 -35.06 4.20
CA THR A 387 36.75 -35.96 5.31
C THR A 387 35.65 -36.95 4.90
N MET A 388 34.58 -36.46 4.25
CA MET A 388 33.48 -37.32 3.78
C MET A 388 33.94 -38.32 2.72
N ARG A 389 34.92 -37.92 1.91
CA ARG A 389 35.52 -38.80 0.92
C ARG A 389 36.31 -39.93 1.59
N PHE A 390 37.09 -39.63 2.62
CA PHE A 390 37.74 -40.66 3.44
C PHE A 390 36.72 -41.68 3.98
N SER A 391 35.63 -41.19 4.57
CA SER A 391 34.53 -42.05 5.04
C SER A 391 33.91 -42.93 3.94
N SER A 392 33.77 -42.40 2.72
CA SER A 392 33.19 -43.11 1.58
C SER A 392 34.11 -44.19 1.02
N GLU A 393 35.42 -43.92 1.00
CA GLU A 393 36.44 -44.87 0.51
C GLU A 393 36.85 -45.94 1.52
N TYR A 394 36.66 -45.67 2.82
CA TYR A 394 36.87 -46.59 3.94
C TYR A 394 35.58 -47.33 4.36
N PRO A 395 34.73 -47.68 3.39
CA PRO A 395 33.26 -47.83 3.50
C PRO A 395 32.65 -47.80 4.92
N LEU A 396 32.69 -46.64 5.59
CA LEU A 396 32.03 -46.47 6.89
C LEU A 396 30.50 -46.49 6.72
N ALA A 397 29.75 -46.63 7.82
CA ALA A 397 28.29 -46.67 7.80
C ALA A 397 27.66 -45.36 7.27
N GLY A 398 28.33 -44.22 7.51
CA GLY A 398 27.84 -42.91 7.12
C GLY A 398 28.61 -41.76 7.75
N THR A 399 28.02 -40.57 7.72
CA THR A 399 28.56 -39.32 8.31
C THR A 399 27.49 -38.56 9.09
N ALA A 400 27.90 -37.81 10.12
CA ALA A 400 27.04 -36.99 10.97
C ALA A 400 27.61 -35.56 11.13
N LEU A 401 26.90 -34.55 10.64
CA LEU A 401 27.30 -33.14 10.73
C LEU A 401 26.95 -32.54 12.10
N TRP A 402 27.95 -32.13 12.88
CA TRP A 402 27.82 -31.34 14.10
C TRP A 402 28.19 -29.88 13.80
N ARG A 403 27.25 -28.95 13.69
CA ARG A 403 25.79 -29.11 13.76
C ARG A 403 25.09 -28.28 12.69
N LEU A 404 23.81 -28.56 12.45
CA LEU A 404 23.00 -27.72 11.55
C LEU A 404 22.97 -26.28 12.07
N GLY A 405 23.19 -25.33 11.17
CA GLY A 405 23.22 -23.89 11.43
C GLY A 405 24.63 -23.30 11.41
N SER A 406 25.66 -24.07 11.80
CA SER A 406 27.03 -23.56 11.88
C SER A 406 27.86 -23.79 10.62
N GLU A 407 27.35 -24.60 9.69
CA GLU A 407 28.12 -25.14 8.57
C GLU A 407 28.32 -24.19 7.39
N ASP A 408 29.32 -24.49 6.57
CA ASP A 408 29.42 -23.91 5.23
C ASP A 408 28.32 -24.45 4.31
N SER A 409 27.47 -23.56 3.81
CA SER A 409 26.37 -23.89 2.90
C SER A 409 26.80 -24.67 1.63
N ARG A 410 28.07 -24.54 1.20
CA ARG A 410 28.60 -25.27 0.03
C ARG A 410 28.63 -26.78 0.25
N ILE A 411 28.66 -27.27 1.49
CA ILE A 411 28.64 -28.70 1.85
C ILE A 411 27.43 -29.40 1.22
N TRP A 412 26.29 -28.73 1.17
CA TRP A 412 25.04 -29.28 0.64
C TRP A 412 25.06 -29.52 -0.87
N ASN A 413 26.06 -29.01 -1.61
CA ASN A 413 26.25 -29.32 -3.02
C ASN A 413 26.71 -30.78 -3.24
N PHE A 414 27.33 -31.40 -2.23
CA PHE A 414 27.89 -32.75 -2.33
C PHE A 414 27.43 -33.70 -1.22
N TYR A 415 26.82 -33.21 -0.13
CA TYR A 415 26.48 -34.04 1.04
C TYR A 415 25.61 -35.25 0.69
N ASP A 416 24.68 -35.11 -0.28
CA ASP A 416 23.77 -36.17 -0.73
C ASP A 416 24.33 -37.04 -1.88
N LYS A 417 25.57 -36.78 -2.33
CA LYS A 417 26.18 -37.42 -3.50
C LYS A 417 27.06 -38.62 -3.11
N ASP A 418 27.39 -39.42 -4.11
CA ASP A 418 28.35 -40.52 -3.98
C ASP A 418 29.77 -39.97 -4.18
N LEU A 419 30.55 -39.94 -3.09
CA LEU A 419 31.93 -39.43 -3.07
C LEU A 419 32.99 -40.51 -3.27
N THR A 420 32.59 -41.73 -3.63
CA THR A 420 33.54 -42.75 -4.05
C THR A 420 34.15 -42.42 -5.42
N PHE A 421 35.30 -43.02 -5.75
CA PHE A 421 35.95 -42.86 -7.05
C PHE A 421 35.01 -43.05 -8.27
N ALA A 422 34.02 -43.94 -8.16
CA ALA A 422 33.05 -44.18 -9.24
C ALA A 422 32.00 -43.07 -9.37
N GLY A 423 31.68 -42.37 -8.27
CA GLY A 423 30.71 -41.28 -8.23
C GLY A 423 31.29 -39.91 -8.62
N LEU A 424 32.58 -39.69 -8.36
CA LEU A 424 33.26 -38.39 -8.56
C LEU A 424 33.13 -37.78 -9.96
N PRO A 425 33.18 -38.51 -11.09
CA PRO A 425 33.03 -37.91 -12.43
C PRO A 425 31.67 -37.22 -12.65
N LYS A 426 30.67 -37.50 -11.81
CA LYS A 426 29.34 -36.89 -11.88
C LYS A 426 29.21 -35.62 -11.02
N LEU A 427 30.25 -35.27 -10.27
CA LEU A 427 30.28 -34.10 -9.39
C LEU A 427 31.03 -32.94 -10.05
N ASP A 428 30.40 -31.77 -10.06
CA ASP A 428 31.03 -30.54 -10.53
C ASP A 428 31.62 -29.76 -9.35
N LEU A 429 32.91 -29.99 -9.06
CA LEU A 429 33.62 -29.35 -7.96
C LEU A 429 33.81 -27.84 -8.14
N LYS A 430 33.69 -27.32 -9.38
CA LYS A 430 33.73 -25.87 -9.60
C LYS A 430 32.58 -25.12 -8.95
N LYS A 431 31.48 -25.82 -8.59
CA LYS A 431 30.40 -25.21 -7.82
C LYS A 431 30.82 -24.79 -6.41
N LEU A 432 31.92 -25.33 -5.90
CA LEU A 432 32.48 -24.98 -4.58
C LEU A 432 33.34 -23.70 -4.62
N GLU A 433 33.71 -23.21 -5.81
CA GLU A 433 34.43 -21.95 -6.00
C GLU A 433 33.55 -20.72 -5.77
N ASN A 434 32.23 -20.86 -5.85
CA ASN A 434 31.29 -19.76 -5.61
C ASN A 434 30.76 -19.83 -4.18
N VAL A 435 31.07 -18.82 -3.38
CA VAL A 435 30.57 -18.70 -2.02
C VAL A 435 29.47 -17.66 -2.02
N LYS A 436 28.22 -18.09 -1.86
CA LYS A 436 27.12 -17.13 -1.83
C LYS A 436 27.21 -16.24 -0.60
N GLY A 437 27.03 -14.93 -0.80
CA GLY A 437 26.77 -14.01 0.29
C GLY A 437 25.51 -14.46 0.99
N GLN A 438 25.57 -14.59 2.31
CA GLN A 438 24.43 -15.12 3.04
C GLN A 438 23.49 -13.99 3.43
N THR A 439 22.19 -14.22 3.28
CA THR A 439 21.13 -13.29 3.72
C THR A 439 20.94 -13.26 5.24
N MET A 440 21.88 -13.83 5.99
CA MET A 440 21.88 -13.90 7.45
C MET A 440 22.36 -12.57 8.04
N VAL A 441 21.86 -12.22 9.22
CA VAL A 441 22.28 -11.03 9.96
C VAL A 441 23.22 -11.44 11.07
N ASP A 442 24.41 -10.86 11.10
CA ASP A 442 25.38 -10.99 12.18
C ASP A 442 25.32 -9.73 13.05
N TYR A 443 25.23 -9.92 14.36
CA TYR A 443 25.05 -8.82 15.31
C TYR A 443 26.31 -8.62 16.16
N ILE A 444 26.76 -7.37 16.23
CA ILE A 444 27.94 -6.98 17.02
C ILE A 444 27.53 -5.92 18.04
N GLY A 445 27.81 -6.18 19.32
CA GLY A 445 27.51 -5.27 20.43
C GLY A 445 26.12 -5.46 21.03
N ASP A 446 25.78 -4.59 21.99
CA ASP A 446 24.54 -4.64 22.79
C ASP A 446 23.71 -3.36 22.64
N GLY A 447 22.38 -3.49 22.74
CA GLY A 447 21.42 -2.39 22.66
C GLY A 447 20.41 -2.52 21.52
N GLU A 448 19.54 -1.52 21.37
CA GLU A 448 18.33 -1.57 20.51
C GLU A 448 18.41 -0.69 19.26
N VAL A 449 19.51 0.05 19.06
CA VAL A 449 19.72 0.89 17.88
C VAL A 449 20.61 0.16 16.88
N LEU A 450 20.11 -0.05 15.66
CA LEU A 450 20.74 -0.86 14.64
C LEU A 450 21.45 0.00 13.58
N ASP A 451 22.72 -0.32 13.31
CA ASP A 451 23.54 0.27 12.26
C ASP A 451 24.06 -0.84 11.34
N VAL A 452 23.51 -0.92 10.13
CA VAL A 452 23.97 -1.88 9.12
C VAL A 452 25.34 -1.43 8.61
N LEU A 453 26.39 -2.15 8.99
CA LEU A 453 27.77 -1.90 8.59
C LEU A 453 28.05 -2.44 7.18
N ASN A 454 27.50 -3.61 6.85
CA ASN A 454 27.73 -4.26 5.56
C ASN A 454 26.46 -4.94 5.03
N THR A 455 26.37 -5.10 3.70
CA THR A 455 25.26 -5.80 3.02
C THR A 455 25.81 -6.99 2.23
N PRO A 456 25.08 -8.13 2.15
CA PRO A 456 25.58 -9.34 1.54
C PRO A 456 26.02 -9.16 0.09
N HIS A 457 27.22 -9.64 -0.22
CA HIS A 457 27.70 -9.87 -1.57
C HIS A 457 28.36 -11.24 -1.68
N ASP A 458 28.33 -11.80 -2.88
CA ASP A 458 28.94 -13.09 -3.16
C ASP A 458 30.47 -13.01 -3.06
N GLY A 459 31.05 -14.09 -2.53
CA GLY A 459 32.47 -14.36 -2.48
C GLY A 459 32.89 -15.35 -3.55
N LYS A 460 34.20 -15.43 -3.78
CA LYS A 460 34.81 -16.34 -4.75
C LYS A 460 36.07 -16.94 -4.19
N ILE A 461 36.23 -18.23 -4.46
CA ILE A 461 37.36 -19.04 -4.04
C ILE A 461 37.98 -19.70 -5.28
N SER A 462 39.29 -19.87 -5.25
CA SER A 462 40.04 -20.70 -6.19
C SER A 462 40.44 -21.99 -5.50
N LEU A 463 40.06 -23.14 -6.06
CA LEU A 463 40.39 -24.45 -5.50
C LEU A 463 41.47 -25.13 -6.34
N GLU A 464 42.45 -25.74 -5.66
CA GLU A 464 43.36 -26.70 -6.29
C GLU A 464 42.95 -28.12 -5.93
N ILE A 465 42.86 -28.99 -6.94
CA ILE A 465 42.40 -30.37 -6.79
C ILE A 465 43.47 -31.30 -7.32
N ASP A 466 43.85 -32.29 -6.53
CA ASP A 466 44.76 -33.34 -6.98
C ASP A 466 44.12 -34.12 -8.15
N PRO A 467 44.73 -34.20 -9.33
CA PRO A 467 44.11 -34.84 -10.48
C PRO A 467 43.99 -36.36 -10.34
N LYS A 468 44.86 -37.00 -9.54
CA LYS A 468 44.90 -38.46 -9.29
C LYS A 468 44.00 -38.81 -8.11
N GLU A 469 44.25 -38.14 -7.00
CA GLU A 469 43.59 -38.41 -5.74
C GLU A 469 42.28 -37.67 -5.61
N LYS A 470 41.93 -36.73 -6.51
CA LYS A 470 40.65 -35.99 -6.56
C LYS A 470 40.22 -35.33 -5.23
N ILE A 471 41.18 -35.06 -4.35
CA ILE A 471 40.98 -34.33 -3.09
C ILE A 471 41.29 -32.84 -3.32
N ILE A 472 40.72 -31.97 -2.50
CA ILE A 472 41.07 -30.54 -2.52
C ILE A 472 42.39 -30.39 -1.76
N THR A 473 43.41 -29.87 -2.43
CA THR A 473 44.76 -29.72 -1.90
C THR A 473 45.07 -28.32 -1.42
N ASP A 474 44.40 -27.31 -2.00
CA ASP A 474 44.52 -25.92 -1.60
C ASP A 474 43.20 -25.16 -1.86
N GLU A 475 42.97 -24.11 -1.08
CA GLU A 475 41.82 -23.21 -1.17
C GLU A 475 42.27 -21.76 -0.94
N ASN A 476 42.05 -20.89 -1.93
CA ASN A 476 42.37 -19.47 -1.83
C ASN A 476 41.13 -18.58 -2.01
N TYR A 477 40.82 -17.77 -1.00
CA TYR A 477 39.72 -16.81 -1.04
C TYR A 477 40.10 -15.58 -1.88
N VAL A 478 39.55 -15.49 -3.10
CA VAL A 478 39.75 -14.38 -4.04
C VAL A 478 38.95 -13.15 -3.60
N THR A 479 37.69 -13.36 -3.20
CA THR A 479 36.84 -12.36 -2.56
C THR A 479 36.09 -13.01 -1.41
N TYR A 480 36.11 -12.39 -0.24
CA TYR A 480 35.30 -12.86 0.88
C TYR A 480 33.82 -12.68 0.57
N PRO A 481 32.94 -13.64 0.89
CA PRO A 481 31.51 -13.37 0.93
C PRO A 481 31.22 -12.43 2.11
N SER A 482 30.12 -11.70 2.05
CA SER A 482 29.62 -10.95 3.20
C SER A 482 28.18 -11.32 3.53
N SER A 483 27.79 -11.00 4.76
CA SER A 483 26.44 -11.08 5.29
C SER A 483 25.94 -9.68 5.64
N TYR A 484 24.70 -9.57 6.13
CA TYR A 484 24.30 -8.34 6.79
C TYR A 484 25.07 -8.27 8.12
N GLU A 485 25.91 -7.27 8.29
CA GLU A 485 26.60 -7.01 9.56
C GLU A 485 25.91 -5.82 10.21
N VAL A 486 25.35 -6.02 11.40
CA VAL A 486 24.57 -5.02 12.11
C VAL A 486 25.17 -4.77 13.47
N LYS A 487 25.63 -3.55 13.71
CA LYS A 487 26.10 -3.13 15.01
C LYS A 487 24.93 -2.65 15.86
N LYS A 488 24.83 -3.14 17.09
CA LYS A 488 23.85 -2.71 18.09
C LYS A 488 24.48 -1.64 18.99
N TYR A 489 23.71 -0.59 19.25
CA TYR A 489 24.06 0.50 20.17
C TYR A 489 22.90 0.81 21.12
N GLY A 490 23.19 1.57 22.17
CA GLY A 490 22.16 2.17 23.01
C GLY A 490 21.69 1.31 24.18
N ALA A 491 22.53 0.36 24.63
CA ALA A 491 22.32 -0.32 25.91
C ALA A 491 22.32 0.73 27.05
N ALA A 492 21.20 0.85 27.76
CA ALA A 492 21.06 1.82 28.83
C ALA A 492 21.47 1.23 30.20
N PRO A 493 21.92 2.06 31.15
CA PRO A 493 22.13 1.64 32.53
C PRO A 493 20.84 1.08 33.17
N GLN A 494 21.01 0.26 34.21
CA GLN A 494 19.88 -0.36 34.91
C GLN A 494 18.90 0.72 35.40
N LYS A 495 17.62 0.59 35.01
CA LYS A 495 16.49 1.52 35.28
C LYS A 495 16.39 2.80 34.43
N GLU A 496 17.16 2.93 33.35
CA GLU A 496 16.88 3.97 32.34
C GLU A 496 15.95 3.45 31.25
N LEU A 497 14.96 4.26 30.85
CA LEU A 497 13.95 3.89 29.84
C LEU A 497 13.75 5.02 28.83
N VAL A 498 13.56 4.68 27.55
CA VAL A 498 13.18 5.61 26.49
C VAL A 498 11.76 5.31 26.04
N LEU A 499 10.93 6.35 25.92
CA LEU A 499 9.56 6.22 25.42
C LEU A 499 9.50 6.65 23.96
N THR A 500 8.94 5.81 23.09
CA THR A 500 8.78 6.10 21.66
C THR A 500 7.34 5.96 21.21
N PHE A 501 6.97 6.73 20.19
CA PHE A 501 5.61 6.78 19.65
C PHE A 501 5.62 6.64 18.13
N ASP A 502 4.83 5.69 17.61
CA ASP A 502 4.67 5.43 16.19
C ASP A 502 3.32 5.91 15.65
N ASP A 503 3.23 5.98 14.32
CA ASP A 503 2.09 6.40 13.49
C ASP A 503 1.73 7.89 13.46
N GLY A 504 2.12 8.68 14.47
CA GLY A 504 1.72 10.08 14.60
C GLY A 504 2.09 11.01 13.43
N PRO A 505 1.61 12.28 13.47
CA PRO A 505 0.73 12.86 14.47
C PRO A 505 -0.75 12.71 14.12
N ASP A 506 -1.58 12.42 15.11
CA ASP A 506 -3.04 12.49 15.07
C ASP A 506 -3.56 13.81 15.69
N GLU A 507 -4.65 14.36 15.15
CA GLU A 507 -5.19 15.65 15.61
C GLU A 507 -5.86 15.58 17.00
N THR A 508 -6.27 14.39 17.44
CA THR A 508 -7.00 14.16 18.70
C THR A 508 -6.08 13.64 19.80
N TYR A 509 -5.23 12.65 19.50
CA TYR A 509 -4.47 11.92 20.52
C TYR A 509 -3.05 12.46 20.75
N THR A 510 -2.29 12.79 19.70
CA THR A 510 -0.93 13.34 19.85
C THR A 510 -0.85 14.57 20.76
N PRO A 511 -1.78 15.56 20.72
CA PRO A 511 -1.77 16.67 21.66
C PRO A 511 -1.87 16.22 23.12
N GLN A 512 -2.67 15.19 23.40
CA GLN A 512 -2.86 14.65 24.75
C GLN A 512 -1.62 13.89 25.23
N VAL A 513 -0.94 13.16 24.33
CA VAL A 513 0.36 12.54 24.64
C VAL A 513 1.35 13.62 25.04
N LEU A 514 1.52 14.66 24.22
CA LEU A 514 2.44 15.78 24.50
C LEU A 514 2.13 16.47 25.83
N ASP A 515 0.85 16.71 26.15
CA ASP A 515 0.44 17.29 27.43
C ASP A 515 0.82 16.41 28.63
N ILE A 516 0.70 15.07 28.49
CA ILE A 516 1.09 14.11 29.54
C ILE A 516 2.61 14.09 29.72
N LEU A 517 3.37 14.02 28.62
CA LEU A 517 4.84 14.04 28.64
C LEU A 517 5.36 15.33 29.28
N SER A 518 4.78 16.47 28.91
CA SER A 518 5.10 17.78 29.50
C SER A 518 4.81 17.80 31.00
N LYS A 519 3.65 17.29 31.43
CA LYS A 519 3.27 17.23 32.85
C LYS A 519 4.26 16.44 33.71
N TYR A 520 4.77 15.31 33.20
CA TYR A 520 5.69 14.44 33.94
C TYR A 520 7.17 14.65 33.60
N HIS A 521 7.49 15.66 32.78
CA HIS A 521 8.86 16.00 32.33
C HIS A 521 9.58 14.81 31.66
N VAL A 522 8.84 14.05 30.83
CA VAL A 522 9.35 12.86 30.15
C VAL A 522 9.75 13.21 28.71
N PRO A 523 11.03 13.06 28.34
CA PRO A 523 11.41 13.14 26.93
C PRO A 523 10.96 11.87 26.17
N ALA A 524 10.79 12.00 24.85
CA ALA A 524 10.32 10.91 23.99
C ALA A 524 10.80 11.11 22.54
N ALA A 525 10.73 10.06 21.74
CA ALA A 525 10.95 10.10 20.30
C ALA A 525 9.67 9.71 19.54
N PHE A 526 9.38 10.39 18.43
CA PHE A 526 8.19 10.16 17.62
C PHE A 526 8.57 9.74 16.20
N PHE A 527 8.16 8.56 15.76
CA PHE A 527 8.35 8.06 14.39
C PHE A 527 7.09 8.37 13.58
N LEU A 528 7.16 9.45 12.80
CA LEU A 528 5.99 10.03 12.16
C LEU A 528 5.79 9.50 10.75
N ILE A 529 4.54 9.22 10.38
CA ILE A 529 4.13 8.93 9.01
C ILE A 529 4.06 10.26 8.24
N GLY A 530 4.70 10.34 7.07
CA GLY A 530 4.74 11.57 6.27
C GLY A 530 3.36 12.15 5.92
N LEU A 531 2.39 11.31 5.56
CA LEU A 531 1.00 11.74 5.30
C LEU A 531 0.31 12.31 6.55
N ASN A 532 0.59 11.77 7.73
CA ASN A 532 0.02 12.29 8.98
C ASN A 532 0.70 13.61 9.36
N ALA A 533 2.01 13.69 9.19
CA ALA A 533 2.77 14.93 9.37
C ALA A 533 2.28 16.04 8.41
N GLU A 534 1.98 15.72 7.15
CA GLU A 534 1.45 16.68 6.16
C GLU A 534 0.08 17.23 6.58
N LYS A 535 -0.80 16.38 7.12
CA LYS A 535 -2.12 16.79 7.63
C LYS A 535 -2.01 17.63 8.91
N ASN A 536 -0.97 17.41 9.71
CA ASN A 536 -0.82 17.95 11.06
C ASN A 536 0.45 18.79 11.25
N LEU A 537 0.79 19.64 10.28
CA LEU A 537 2.00 20.49 10.29
C LEU A 537 2.23 21.25 11.63
N PRO A 538 1.21 21.84 12.29
CA PRO A 538 1.41 22.52 13.57
C PRO A 538 1.84 21.58 14.72
N LEU A 539 1.38 20.33 14.72
CA LEU A 539 1.74 19.35 15.75
C LEU A 539 3.17 18.87 15.58
N VAL A 540 3.63 18.64 14.35
CA VAL A 540 5.05 18.31 14.09
C VAL A 540 5.98 19.41 14.62
N LYS A 541 5.63 20.70 14.42
CA LYS A 541 6.38 21.83 15.00
C LYS A 541 6.35 21.82 16.53
N ARG A 542 5.21 21.46 17.12
CA ARG A 542 5.04 21.36 18.57
C ARG A 542 5.93 20.26 19.15
N ILE A 543 5.90 19.05 18.59
CA ILE A 543 6.75 17.91 18.97
C ILE A 543 8.22 18.34 19.02
N TYR A 544 8.71 18.95 17.93
CA TYR A 544 10.11 19.39 17.85
C TYR A 544 10.44 20.49 18.89
N ARG A 545 9.59 21.51 19.01
CA ARG A 545 9.77 22.65 19.92
C ARG A 545 9.78 22.24 21.40
N GLU A 546 8.99 21.24 21.77
CA GLU A 546 8.90 20.71 23.14
C GLU A 546 10.07 19.80 23.52
N GLY A 547 11.02 19.58 22.59
CA GLY A 547 12.28 18.93 22.90
C GLY A 547 12.34 17.46 22.46
N HIS A 548 11.26 16.89 21.94
CA HIS A 548 11.20 15.51 21.48
C HIS A 548 12.01 15.27 20.18
N GLU A 549 12.48 14.04 20.01
CA GLU A 549 13.17 13.58 18.80
C GLU A 549 12.13 13.14 17.76
N ILE A 550 12.42 13.34 16.47
CA ILE A 550 11.52 12.94 15.37
C ILE A 550 12.27 11.96 14.47
N GLY A 551 11.69 10.78 14.28
CA GLY A 551 12.15 9.76 13.35
C GLY A 551 11.21 9.58 12.17
N ASN A 552 11.72 8.93 11.13
CA ASN A 552 11.01 8.63 9.90
C ASN A 552 10.29 7.28 10.02
N HIS A 553 8.99 7.27 9.71
CA HIS A 553 8.16 6.06 9.66
C HIS A 553 7.50 5.86 8.29
N THR A 554 8.24 6.24 7.22
CA THR A 554 7.80 6.28 5.80
C THR A 554 6.69 7.30 5.51
N PHE A 555 6.38 7.53 4.22
CA PHE A 555 5.43 8.59 3.85
C PHE A 555 4.00 8.10 3.93
N THR A 556 3.75 6.87 3.48
CA THR A 556 2.41 6.28 3.34
C THR A 556 2.13 5.12 4.31
N HIS A 557 3.08 4.75 5.16
CA HIS A 557 2.98 3.60 6.08
C HIS A 557 2.86 2.25 5.35
N GLU A 558 3.56 2.13 4.22
CA GLU A 558 3.66 0.88 3.46
C GLU A 558 4.79 0.01 4.01
N ASN A 559 4.61 -1.32 3.94
CA ASN A 559 5.66 -2.25 4.33
C ASN A 559 6.81 -2.17 3.32
N VAL A 560 7.96 -1.68 3.79
CA VAL A 560 9.16 -1.45 2.98
C VAL A 560 9.68 -2.73 2.31
N ALA A 561 9.48 -3.90 2.94
CA ALA A 561 9.88 -5.19 2.38
C ALA A 561 9.00 -5.65 1.20
N LYS A 562 7.80 -5.07 1.03
CA LYS A 562 6.83 -5.46 -0.01
C LYS A 562 6.83 -4.54 -1.23
N VAL A 563 7.50 -3.39 -1.16
CA VAL A 563 7.56 -2.40 -2.24
C VAL A 563 8.91 -2.43 -2.97
N SER A 564 9.01 -1.84 -4.16
CA SER A 564 10.29 -1.78 -4.87
C SER A 564 11.30 -0.88 -4.13
N PRO A 565 12.63 -1.14 -4.25
CA PRO A 565 13.66 -0.30 -3.61
C PRO A 565 13.54 1.19 -3.98
N GLU A 566 13.17 1.50 -5.22
CA GLU A 566 12.98 2.88 -5.67
C GLU A 566 11.77 3.54 -4.99
N ARG A 567 10.69 2.78 -4.77
CA ARG A 567 9.53 3.27 -4.02
C ARG A 567 9.87 3.45 -2.54
N ALA A 568 10.52 2.49 -1.91
CA ALA A 568 10.99 2.61 -0.52
C ALA A 568 11.88 3.85 -0.32
N LEU A 569 12.83 4.07 -1.25
CA LEU A 569 13.68 5.24 -1.27
C LEU A 569 12.87 6.55 -1.39
N LEU A 570 11.82 6.56 -2.22
CA LEU A 570 10.93 7.70 -2.37
C LEU A 570 10.15 7.99 -1.08
N GLU A 571 9.61 6.96 -0.42
CA GLU A 571 8.91 7.08 0.88
C GLU A 571 9.80 7.73 1.94
N LEU A 572 11.04 7.24 2.09
CA LEU A 572 12.02 7.75 3.04
C LEU A 572 12.40 9.21 2.74
N LYS A 573 12.63 9.53 1.46
CA LYS A 573 13.01 10.88 1.04
C LYS A 573 11.89 11.88 1.22
N LEU A 574 10.67 11.58 0.77
CA LEU A 574 9.53 12.50 0.90
C LEU A 574 9.27 12.85 2.36
N THR A 575 9.34 11.86 3.25
CA THR A 575 9.14 12.04 4.70
C THR A 575 10.24 12.90 5.32
N ARG A 576 11.52 12.65 4.99
CA ARG A 576 12.63 13.50 5.44
C ARG A 576 12.45 14.94 5.02
N LEU A 577 12.22 15.14 3.73
CA LEU A 577 12.10 16.47 3.14
C LEU A 577 10.93 17.23 3.78
N LEU A 578 9.84 16.54 4.13
CA LEU A 578 8.75 17.13 4.88
C LEU A 578 9.18 17.59 6.28
N PHE A 579 9.90 16.78 7.04
CA PHE A 579 10.41 17.17 8.37
C PHE A 579 11.39 18.33 8.29
N GLU A 580 12.29 18.31 7.32
CA GLU A 580 13.23 19.39 7.04
C GLU A 580 12.49 20.69 6.71
N CYS A 581 11.43 20.62 5.88
CA CYS A 581 10.57 21.76 5.58
C CYS A 581 9.90 22.32 6.85
N ILE A 582 9.36 21.46 7.70
CA ILE A 582 8.54 21.87 8.85
C ILE A 582 9.40 22.42 9.99
N THR A 583 10.49 21.73 10.32
CA THR A 583 11.30 21.96 11.52
C THR A 583 12.59 22.74 11.24
N GLY A 584 13.07 22.73 10.00
CA GLY A 584 14.41 23.24 9.65
C GLY A 584 15.55 22.27 9.97
N HIS A 585 15.23 21.06 10.45
CA HIS A 585 16.17 20.02 10.84
C HIS A 585 15.84 18.71 10.09
N SER A 586 16.87 17.99 9.67
CA SER A 586 16.74 16.62 9.17
C SER A 586 16.62 15.66 10.35
N THR A 587 16.44 14.37 10.06
CA THR A 587 16.60 13.27 11.02
C THR A 587 17.45 12.16 10.42
N ILE A 588 18.23 11.49 11.27
CA ILE A 588 18.88 10.20 10.95
C ILE A 588 18.18 9.04 11.66
N LEU A 589 17.05 9.27 12.31
CA LEU A 589 16.30 8.22 13.00
C LEU A 589 15.23 7.64 12.07
N PHE A 590 15.12 6.33 12.04
CA PHE A 590 14.14 5.59 11.25
C PHE A 590 13.61 4.42 12.06
N ARG A 591 12.37 4.04 11.78
CA ARG A 591 11.77 2.79 12.23
C ARG A 591 10.92 2.24 11.10
N ALA A 592 11.14 1.00 10.71
CA ALA A 592 10.42 0.37 9.61
C ALA A 592 8.96 0.01 10.00
N PRO A 593 7.94 0.41 9.21
CA PRO A 593 6.57 -0.03 9.42
C PRO A 593 6.43 -1.56 9.36
N TYR A 594 5.61 -2.12 10.25
CA TYR A 594 5.32 -3.56 10.36
C TYR A 594 6.53 -4.45 10.70
N ASN A 595 7.63 -3.89 11.16
CA ASN A 595 8.82 -4.63 11.54
C ASN A 595 8.78 -4.97 13.03
N ALA A 596 8.09 -6.06 13.39
CA ALA A 596 7.65 -6.36 14.76
C ALA A 596 8.74 -6.90 15.72
N ASP A 597 9.99 -7.05 15.26
CA ASP A 597 11.06 -7.65 16.06
C ASP A 597 12.22 -6.67 16.28
N SER A 598 12.68 -6.58 17.52
CA SER A 598 13.81 -5.75 17.95
C SER A 598 15.15 -6.21 17.37
N GLU A 599 15.19 -7.43 16.83
CA GLU A 599 16.36 -8.03 16.19
C GLU A 599 15.93 -8.71 14.88
N PRO A 600 16.05 -8.03 13.72
CA PRO A 600 15.79 -8.61 12.41
C PRO A 600 16.49 -9.97 12.21
N THR A 601 15.76 -11.07 12.18
CA THR A 601 16.34 -12.42 11.96
C THR A 601 16.10 -12.92 10.55
N THR A 602 15.14 -12.31 9.84
CA THR A 602 14.80 -12.68 8.48
C THR A 602 15.31 -11.67 7.45
N SER A 603 15.45 -12.13 6.20
CA SER A 603 15.75 -11.24 5.08
C SER A 603 14.68 -10.18 4.85
N GLU A 604 13.42 -10.46 5.20
CA GLU A 604 12.31 -9.51 5.03
C GLU A 604 12.38 -8.38 6.07
N GLU A 605 12.83 -8.67 7.30
CA GLU A 605 13.01 -7.67 8.36
C GLU A 605 14.26 -6.80 8.16
N ILE A 606 15.36 -7.35 7.64
CA ILE A 606 16.63 -6.60 7.50
C ILE A 606 16.68 -5.71 6.25
N ILE A 607 15.94 -6.05 5.19
CA ILE A 607 15.91 -5.25 3.94
C ILE A 607 15.48 -3.79 4.21
N PRO A 608 14.40 -3.51 4.95
CA PRO A 608 14.02 -2.15 5.34
C PRO A 608 15.14 -1.39 6.04
N VAL A 609 15.80 -2.01 7.02
CA VAL A 609 16.91 -1.44 7.78
C VAL A 609 18.09 -1.12 6.86
N ALA A 610 18.46 -2.04 5.97
CA ALA A 610 19.55 -1.86 5.01
C ALA A 610 19.26 -0.76 3.97
N LEU A 611 18.03 -0.70 3.45
CA LEU A 611 17.61 0.36 2.51
C LEU A 611 17.60 1.74 3.18
N ALA A 612 17.12 1.81 4.42
CA ALA A 612 17.18 3.03 5.22
C ALA A 612 18.64 3.44 5.49
N ARG A 613 19.52 2.48 5.74
CA ARG A 613 20.94 2.74 5.96
C ARG A 613 21.63 3.37 4.75
N GLN A 614 21.28 2.97 3.53
CA GLN A 614 21.77 3.62 2.29
C GLN A 614 21.40 5.11 2.22
N GLN A 615 20.35 5.53 2.94
CA GLN A 615 19.92 6.92 3.06
C GLN A 615 20.41 7.61 4.33
N ASN A 616 21.36 7.00 5.03
CA ASN A 616 21.99 7.47 6.25
C ASN A 616 21.04 7.54 7.46
N TYR A 617 20.15 6.54 7.59
CA TYR A 617 19.37 6.33 8.80
C TYR A 617 19.98 5.28 9.73
N LEU A 618 19.74 5.46 11.03
CA LEU A 618 19.82 4.45 12.09
C LEU A 618 18.41 3.94 12.33
N ASP A 619 18.28 2.62 12.40
CA ASP A 619 17.00 2.00 12.73
C ASP A 619 16.87 1.86 14.24
N ILE A 620 15.69 2.21 14.78
CA ILE A 620 15.43 2.22 16.22
C ILE A 620 14.47 1.08 16.55
N GLY A 621 14.99 0.05 17.23
CA GLY A 621 14.24 -1.12 17.66
C GLY A 621 13.24 -0.83 18.78
N GLU A 622 12.58 -1.90 19.23
CA GLU A 622 11.43 -1.88 20.13
C GLU A 622 11.36 -3.13 21.00
N SER A 623 12.27 -3.30 21.97
CA SER A 623 12.27 -4.52 22.80
C SER A 623 11.13 -4.61 23.80
N ILE A 624 10.45 -3.50 24.09
CA ILE A 624 9.24 -3.48 24.92
C ILE A 624 8.07 -2.94 24.09
N ASP A 625 7.41 -3.83 23.33
CA ASP A 625 6.14 -3.55 22.65
C ASP A 625 4.95 -4.17 23.43
N PRO A 626 3.99 -3.37 23.94
CA PRO A 626 2.75 -3.86 24.53
C PRO A 626 1.67 -4.20 23.51
N GLU A 627 1.91 -3.96 22.21
CA GLU A 627 0.96 -4.10 21.10
C GLU A 627 -0.32 -3.27 21.32
N ASP A 628 -0.16 -2.04 21.81
CA ASP A 628 -1.29 -1.13 22.13
C ASP A 628 -2.12 -0.77 20.89
N TRP A 629 -1.59 -1.02 19.70
CA TRP A 629 -2.26 -0.87 18.43
C TRP A 629 -3.32 -1.95 18.14
N GLN A 630 -3.26 -3.12 18.78
CA GLN A 630 -4.17 -4.24 18.51
C GLN A 630 -5.61 -3.95 18.97
N PRO A 631 -6.64 -4.33 18.19
CA PRO A 631 -8.03 -4.15 18.58
C PRO A 631 -8.38 -4.87 19.89
N GLY A 632 -8.99 -4.15 20.83
CA GLY A 632 -9.54 -4.72 22.07
C GLY A 632 -8.61 -4.68 23.29
N ILE A 633 -7.35 -4.28 23.13
CA ILE A 633 -6.39 -4.09 24.23
C ILE A 633 -6.83 -2.90 25.12
N LYS A 634 -6.73 -3.08 26.44
CA LYS A 634 -7.13 -2.10 27.47
C LYS A 634 -5.92 -1.52 28.20
N ALA A 635 -6.08 -0.35 28.81
CA ALA A 635 -4.99 0.34 29.51
C ALA A 635 -4.26 -0.55 30.55
N ASP A 636 -4.98 -1.33 31.34
CA ASP A 636 -4.39 -2.23 32.34
C ASP A 636 -3.53 -3.33 31.71
N GLU A 637 -3.91 -3.82 30.54
CA GLU A 637 -3.17 -4.83 29.79
C GLU A 637 -1.91 -4.24 29.16
N ILE A 638 -1.97 -3.01 28.63
CA ILE A 638 -0.80 -2.27 28.13
C ILE A 638 0.21 -2.12 29.26
N ILE A 639 -0.23 -1.64 30.43
CA ILE A 639 0.64 -1.48 31.61
C ILE A 639 1.26 -2.81 32.00
N ARG A 640 0.47 -3.89 32.09
CA ARG A 640 0.94 -5.22 32.45
C ARG A 640 2.03 -5.72 31.50
N ARG A 641 1.84 -5.54 30.18
CA ARG A 641 2.80 -5.97 29.16
C ARG A 641 4.10 -5.17 29.21
N VAL A 642 4.04 -3.85 29.36
CA VAL A 642 5.24 -3.01 29.54
C VAL A 642 6.00 -3.43 30.80
N MET A 643 5.31 -3.56 31.94
CA MET A 643 5.92 -3.98 33.21
C MET A 643 6.56 -5.37 33.12
N MET A 644 5.95 -6.29 32.36
CA MET A 644 6.50 -7.62 32.11
C MET A 644 7.76 -7.57 31.24
N GLY A 645 7.78 -6.75 30.19
CA GLY A 645 8.96 -6.55 29.34
C GLY A 645 10.15 -5.99 30.12
N ILE A 646 9.90 -5.00 30.98
CA ILE A 646 10.91 -4.42 31.88
C ILE A 646 11.44 -5.48 32.87
N LYS A 647 10.56 -6.28 33.48
CA LYS A 647 10.95 -7.33 34.44
C LYS A 647 11.77 -8.46 33.80
N GLN A 648 11.53 -8.72 32.52
CA GLN A 648 12.25 -9.71 31.73
C GLN A 648 13.55 -9.16 31.12
N GLU A 649 13.90 -7.91 31.43
CA GLU A 649 15.11 -7.24 30.93
C GLU A 649 15.23 -7.31 29.40
N ARG A 650 14.09 -7.22 28.69
CA ARG A 650 14.05 -7.32 27.22
C ARG A 650 14.82 -6.18 26.53
N GLY A 651 14.90 -5.01 27.16
CA GLY A 651 15.56 -3.81 26.67
C GLY A 651 15.16 -2.57 27.46
N ASN A 652 15.48 -1.39 26.93
CA ASN A 652 15.24 -0.07 27.50
C ASN A 652 14.37 0.86 26.63
N ILE A 653 13.98 0.49 25.40
CA ILE A 653 13.07 1.27 24.54
C ILE A 653 11.64 0.70 24.59
N ILE A 654 10.68 1.55 24.99
CA ILE A 654 9.25 1.22 25.05
C ILE A 654 8.56 1.84 23.84
N LEU A 655 7.92 1.00 23.01
CA LEU A 655 7.08 1.41 21.90
C LEU A 655 5.62 1.61 22.37
N LEU A 656 5.00 2.70 21.92
CA LEU A 656 3.56 2.95 22.00
C LEU A 656 3.09 3.63 20.69
N HIS A 657 1.78 3.77 20.50
CA HIS A 657 1.23 4.42 19.30
C HIS A 657 0.42 5.66 19.67
N ASP A 658 0.71 6.81 19.03
CA ASP A 658 -0.06 8.05 19.20
C ASP A 658 -1.06 8.31 18.07
N ALA A 659 -1.06 7.46 17.03
CA ALA A 659 -2.07 7.39 15.98
C ALA A 659 -2.34 5.93 15.56
N GLY A 660 -3.09 5.74 14.47
CA GLY A 660 -3.44 4.41 13.95
C GLY A 660 -4.61 3.73 14.69
N GLY A 661 -5.19 2.71 14.05
CA GLY A 661 -6.35 1.97 14.56
C GLY A 661 -7.63 2.81 14.73
N ASP A 662 -8.63 2.25 15.43
CA ASP A 662 -9.92 2.92 15.68
C ASP A 662 -9.83 4.01 16.75
N THR A 663 -8.95 3.84 17.75
CA THR A 663 -8.75 4.76 18.88
C THR A 663 -7.42 4.52 19.60
N ARG A 664 -6.84 5.59 20.17
CA ARG A 664 -5.68 5.54 21.09
C ARG A 664 -6.02 5.94 22.52
N GLU A 665 -7.30 5.98 22.88
CA GLU A 665 -7.75 6.41 24.21
C GLU A 665 -7.18 5.54 25.34
N GLU A 666 -7.02 4.23 25.10
CA GLU A 666 -6.45 3.31 26.09
C GLU A 666 -4.94 3.53 26.30
N THR A 667 -4.19 3.90 25.25
CA THR A 667 -2.78 4.33 25.36
C THR A 667 -2.68 5.60 26.21
N ILE A 668 -3.56 6.58 26.00
CA ILE A 668 -3.63 7.80 26.83
C ILE A 668 -3.91 7.49 28.31
N LYS A 669 -4.83 6.55 28.59
CA LYS A 669 -5.13 6.10 29.96
C LYS A 669 -3.93 5.38 30.57
N ALA A 670 -3.27 4.50 29.81
CA ALA A 670 -2.09 3.77 30.26
C ALA A 670 -0.95 4.72 30.64
N LEU A 671 -0.63 5.71 29.80
CA LEU A 671 0.43 6.69 30.05
C LEU A 671 0.24 7.46 31.37
N LYS A 672 -1.00 7.84 31.70
CA LYS A 672 -1.33 8.57 32.93
C LYS A 672 -0.99 7.78 34.21
N VAL A 673 -0.95 6.45 34.12
CA VAL A 673 -0.65 5.54 35.23
C VAL A 673 0.78 5.03 35.16
N LEU A 674 1.24 4.62 33.97
CA LEU A 674 2.52 3.98 33.72
C LEU A 674 3.70 4.88 34.10
N ILE A 675 3.73 6.12 33.58
CA ILE A 675 4.82 7.08 33.81
C ILE A 675 5.05 7.33 35.30
N PRO A 676 4.05 7.77 36.10
CA PRO A 676 4.27 8.02 37.53
C PRO A 676 4.56 6.74 38.32
N THR A 677 4.04 5.58 37.88
CA THR A 677 4.32 4.29 38.53
C THR A 677 5.79 3.91 38.38
N LEU A 678 6.34 3.99 37.16
CA LEU A 678 7.74 3.68 36.88
C LEU A 678 8.69 4.67 37.56
N GLN A 679 8.38 5.98 37.52
CA GLN A 679 9.16 6.99 38.25
C GLN A 679 9.19 6.71 39.76
N LYS A 680 8.06 6.29 40.36
CA LYS A 680 7.99 5.93 41.78
C LYS A 680 8.79 4.66 42.13
N GLN A 681 8.99 3.76 41.18
CA GLN A 681 9.84 2.57 41.33
C GLN A 681 11.34 2.86 41.09
N GLY A 682 11.68 4.12 40.82
CA GLY A 682 13.04 4.59 40.61
C GLY A 682 13.55 4.43 39.17
N TYR A 683 12.65 4.28 38.18
CA TYR A 683 13.02 4.36 36.78
C TYR A 683 13.12 5.82 36.32
N HIS A 684 14.12 6.09 35.49
CA HIS A 684 14.36 7.41 34.91
C HIS A 684 14.09 7.37 33.41
N PHE A 685 13.21 8.26 32.92
CA PHE A 685 12.97 8.38 31.50
C PHE A 685 14.03 9.28 30.85
N THR A 686 14.68 8.75 29.81
CA THR A 686 15.75 9.41 29.05
C THR A 686 15.38 9.48 27.56
N ASN A 687 16.27 10.02 26.73
CA ASN A 687 16.05 10.18 25.28
C ASN A 687 17.07 9.39 24.45
N LEU A 688 16.82 9.26 23.14
CA LEU A 688 17.69 8.51 22.24
C LEU A 688 19.09 9.12 22.18
N ALA A 689 19.19 10.44 22.20
CA ALA A 689 20.48 11.15 22.23
C ALA A 689 21.35 10.72 23.43
N SER A 690 20.75 10.56 24.61
CA SER A 690 21.47 10.21 25.84
C SER A 690 21.98 8.78 25.85
N ILE A 691 21.14 7.81 25.45
CA ILE A 691 21.55 6.39 25.36
C ILE A 691 22.58 6.14 24.25
N LEU A 692 22.60 6.98 23.21
CA LEU A 692 23.60 6.93 22.14
C LEU A 692 24.88 7.73 22.44
N HIS A 693 24.94 8.43 23.58
CA HIS A 693 26.01 9.37 23.93
C HIS A 693 26.26 10.43 22.84
N LYS A 694 25.18 10.95 22.25
CA LYS A 694 25.19 12.00 21.21
C LYS A 694 24.35 13.19 21.62
N SER A 695 24.50 14.30 20.90
CA SER A 695 23.60 15.44 21.04
C SER A 695 22.36 15.30 20.13
N LYS A 696 21.24 15.91 20.53
CA LYS A 696 20.04 16.01 19.68
C LYS A 696 20.34 16.60 18.29
N ASN A 697 21.29 17.52 18.20
CA ASN A 697 21.69 18.12 16.93
C ASN A 697 22.48 17.16 16.03
N GLU A 698 23.09 16.10 16.57
CA GLU A 698 23.70 15.05 15.76
C GLU A 698 22.65 14.06 15.23
N LEU A 699 21.61 13.76 16.01
CA LEU A 699 20.49 12.93 15.56
C LEU A 699 19.51 13.67 14.65
N MET A 700 19.36 14.98 14.85
CA MET A 700 18.51 15.87 14.06
C MET A 700 19.29 17.09 13.55
N PRO A 701 20.20 16.91 12.59
CA PRO A 701 21.09 17.98 12.13
C PRO A 701 20.33 19.11 11.47
N ALA A 702 20.73 20.35 11.77
CA ALA A 702 20.19 21.54 11.14
C ALA A 702 20.45 21.50 9.63
N VAL A 703 19.43 21.80 8.83
CA VAL A 703 19.59 21.87 7.37
C VAL A 703 20.50 23.06 7.03
N PRO A 704 21.64 22.85 6.36
CA PRO A 704 22.55 23.94 6.01
C PRO A 704 21.82 25.01 5.21
N LYS A 705 21.95 26.29 5.60
CA LYS A 705 21.33 27.46 4.94
C LYS A 705 21.97 27.78 3.57
N THR A 706 21.97 26.78 2.69
CA THR A 706 22.46 26.83 1.31
C THR A 706 21.30 27.02 0.34
N LYS A 707 21.53 26.97 -0.97
CA LYS A 707 20.46 27.06 -1.99
C LYS A 707 19.32 26.06 -1.75
N SER A 708 19.62 24.87 -1.24
CA SER A 708 18.64 23.82 -0.93
C SER A 708 17.66 24.24 0.17
N TYR A 709 18.10 25.01 1.17
CA TYR A 709 17.25 25.50 2.26
C TYR A 709 16.15 26.47 1.76
N TYR A 710 16.49 27.36 0.82
CA TYR A 710 15.52 28.29 0.26
C TYR A 710 14.51 27.59 -0.68
N ILE A 711 14.93 26.55 -1.39
CA ILE A 711 14.04 25.70 -2.19
C ILE A 711 13.07 24.93 -1.27
N MET A 712 13.57 24.45 -0.14
CA MET A 712 12.76 23.78 0.89
C MET A 712 11.73 24.71 1.54
N GLN A 713 12.10 25.96 1.85
CA GLN A 713 11.14 26.97 2.34
C GLN A 713 10.06 27.31 1.30
N LEU A 714 10.42 27.37 0.02
CA LEU A 714 9.44 27.54 -1.07
C LEU A 714 8.45 26.36 -1.13
N ASN A 715 8.94 25.13 -0.90
CA ASN A 715 8.09 23.94 -0.82
C ASN A 715 7.22 23.89 0.45
N LEU A 716 7.69 24.40 1.60
CA LEU A 716 6.85 24.56 2.78
C LEU A 716 5.68 25.53 2.50
N VAL A 717 5.96 26.65 1.82
CA VAL A 717 4.91 27.58 1.37
C VAL A 717 3.94 26.86 0.44
N LEU A 718 4.44 26.06 -0.51
CA LEU A 718 3.61 25.26 -1.41
C LEU A 718 2.72 24.26 -0.66
N ALA A 719 3.29 23.45 0.23
CA ALA A 719 2.57 22.47 1.02
C ALA A 719 1.49 23.15 1.87
N THR A 720 1.81 24.29 2.49
CA THR A 720 0.85 25.09 3.27
C THR A 720 -0.29 25.63 2.39
N VAL A 721 0.03 26.10 1.17
CA VAL A 721 -0.97 26.58 0.20
C VAL A 721 -1.86 25.44 -0.29
N ILE A 722 -1.29 24.27 -0.61
CA ILE A 722 -2.04 23.08 -1.02
C ILE A 722 -2.97 22.62 0.11
N TYR A 723 -2.45 22.54 1.34
CA TYR A 723 -3.23 22.23 2.53
C TYR A 723 -4.42 23.17 2.69
N GLY A 724 -4.20 24.48 2.56
CA GLY A 724 -5.26 25.50 2.62
C GLY A 724 -6.28 25.40 1.48
N ILE A 725 -5.83 25.15 0.24
CA ILE A 725 -6.72 24.96 -0.92
C ILE A 725 -7.58 23.71 -0.73
N SER A 726 -7.01 22.61 -0.25
CA SER A 726 -7.74 21.36 -0.01
C SER A 726 -8.87 21.57 0.99
N HIS A 727 -8.59 22.19 2.15
CA HIS A 727 -9.61 22.51 3.16
C HIS A 727 -10.69 23.45 2.63
N PHE A 728 -10.29 24.47 1.86
CA PHE A 728 -11.24 25.38 1.22
C PHE A 728 -12.18 24.64 0.25
N LEU A 729 -11.66 23.74 -0.58
CA LEU A 729 -12.46 22.99 -1.54
C LEU A 729 -13.42 22.02 -0.84
N VAL A 730 -12.98 21.32 0.21
CA VAL A 730 -13.86 20.45 0.99
C VAL A 730 -15.01 21.25 1.60
N ALA A 731 -14.72 22.37 2.27
CA ALA A 731 -15.75 23.24 2.84
C ALA A 731 -16.71 23.78 1.76
N LEU A 732 -16.17 24.19 0.61
CA LEU A 732 -16.96 24.68 -0.52
C LEU A 732 -17.93 23.61 -1.05
N PHE A 733 -17.47 22.36 -1.24
CA PHE A 733 -18.33 21.28 -1.72
C PHE A 733 -19.38 20.86 -0.68
N THR A 734 -19.04 20.87 0.60
CA THR A 734 -20.03 20.65 1.68
C THR A 734 -21.14 21.70 1.63
N ILE A 735 -20.78 22.98 1.46
CA ILE A 735 -21.75 24.07 1.29
C ILE A 735 -22.61 23.84 0.04
N PHE A 736 -22.04 23.43 -1.09
CA PHE A 736 -22.81 23.14 -2.31
C PHE A 736 -23.80 21.99 -2.13
N ILE A 737 -23.43 20.93 -1.41
CA ILE A 737 -24.34 19.81 -1.11
C ILE A 737 -25.51 20.30 -0.26
N ILE A 738 -25.24 21.06 0.81
CA ILE A 738 -26.27 21.63 1.69
C ILE A 738 -27.23 22.52 0.89
N LEU A 739 -26.69 23.42 0.07
CA LEU A 739 -27.48 24.30 -0.79
C LEU A 739 -28.31 23.52 -1.82
N GLY A 740 -27.77 22.44 -2.38
CA GLY A 740 -28.48 21.53 -3.27
C GLY A 740 -29.66 20.85 -2.60
N ILE A 741 -29.49 20.37 -1.36
CA ILE A 741 -30.58 19.78 -0.56
C ILE A 741 -31.66 20.82 -0.25
N ILE A 742 -31.27 22.03 0.17
CA ILE A 742 -32.23 23.13 0.44
C ILE A 742 -33.04 23.46 -0.82
N ARG A 743 -32.37 23.59 -1.98
CA ARG A 743 -33.04 23.83 -3.26
C ARG A 743 -34.03 22.70 -3.59
N LEU A 744 -33.62 21.45 -3.43
CA LEU A 744 -34.48 20.28 -3.67
C LEU A 744 -35.75 20.32 -2.81
N LEU A 745 -35.60 20.49 -1.49
CA LEU A 745 -36.74 20.54 -0.56
C LEU A 745 -37.69 21.70 -0.91
N PHE A 746 -37.14 22.86 -1.24
CA PHE A 746 -37.91 24.02 -1.67
C PHE A 746 -38.68 23.74 -2.97
N MET A 747 -38.02 23.18 -3.98
CA MET A 747 -38.64 22.85 -5.26
C MET A 747 -39.78 21.83 -5.11
N VAL A 748 -39.57 20.77 -4.32
CA VAL A 748 -40.58 19.75 -4.04
C VAL A 748 -41.80 20.38 -3.37
N TYR A 749 -41.59 21.18 -2.33
CA TYR A 749 -42.67 21.85 -1.59
C TYR A 749 -43.54 22.72 -2.51
N TRP A 750 -42.93 23.61 -3.30
CA TRP A 750 -43.67 24.52 -4.16
C TRP A 750 -44.29 23.86 -5.37
N ALA A 751 -43.63 22.84 -5.95
CA ALA A 751 -44.22 22.08 -7.04
C ALA A 751 -45.47 21.31 -6.57
N LEU A 752 -45.46 20.72 -5.37
CA LEU A 752 -46.63 20.04 -4.79
C LEU A 752 -47.79 21.02 -4.55
N LYS A 753 -47.48 22.25 -4.12
CA LYS A 753 -48.46 23.31 -3.94
C LYS A 753 -49.05 23.76 -5.28
N GLU A 754 -48.24 23.95 -6.32
CA GLU A 754 -48.74 24.37 -7.63
C GLU A 754 -49.58 23.29 -8.28
N ARG A 755 -49.18 22.02 -8.16
CA ARG A 755 -49.95 20.89 -8.71
C ARG A 755 -51.36 20.80 -8.11
N LYS A 756 -51.55 21.19 -6.84
CA LYS A 756 -52.87 21.30 -6.21
C LYS A 756 -53.67 22.48 -6.78
N LYS A 757 -53.01 23.58 -7.16
CA LYS A 757 -53.62 24.76 -7.79
C LYS A 757 -54.01 24.49 -9.26
N GLU A 758 -53.14 23.88 -10.06
CA GLU A 758 -53.41 23.50 -11.47
C GLU A 758 -54.67 22.63 -11.59
N LYS A 759 -54.82 21.60 -10.74
CA LYS A 759 -56.00 20.71 -10.75
C LYS A 759 -57.34 21.43 -10.54
N LYS A 760 -57.34 22.59 -9.87
CA LYS A 760 -58.56 23.38 -9.62
C LYS A 760 -58.88 24.36 -10.76
N LEU A 761 -57.88 24.73 -11.57
CA LEU A 761 -57.96 25.83 -12.55
C LEU A 761 -57.89 25.36 -14.01
N SER A 762 -57.81 24.05 -14.25
CA SER A 762 -57.72 23.43 -15.59
C SER A 762 -59.05 23.33 -16.35
N LEU A 763 -60.16 23.85 -15.80
CA LEU A 763 -61.47 23.85 -16.46
C LEU A 763 -61.54 25.00 -17.46
N PHE A 764 -61.94 24.74 -18.71
CA PHE A 764 -62.13 25.80 -19.69
C PHE A 764 -63.50 26.47 -19.49
N PRO A 765 -63.56 27.78 -19.17
CA PRO A 765 -64.83 28.45 -18.90
C PRO A 765 -65.66 28.59 -20.18
N ILE A 766 -66.99 28.47 -20.05
CA ILE A 766 -67.93 28.69 -21.15
C ILE A 766 -68.24 30.19 -21.19
N LEU A 767 -67.87 30.86 -22.28
CA LEU A 767 -68.12 32.28 -22.52
C LEU A 767 -68.99 32.48 -23.76
N GLU A 768 -69.79 33.55 -23.78
CA GLU A 768 -70.58 33.96 -24.96
C GLU A 768 -69.68 34.36 -26.14
N ASN A 769 -68.61 35.09 -25.87
CA ASN A 769 -67.60 35.48 -26.85
C ASN A 769 -66.20 35.21 -26.31
N TYR A 770 -65.42 34.41 -27.03
CA TYR A 770 -64.03 34.13 -26.68
C TYR A 770 -63.11 35.24 -27.20
N PRO A 771 -62.13 35.71 -26.39
CA PRO A 771 -61.19 36.74 -26.83
C PRO A 771 -60.36 36.25 -28.01
N LYS A 772 -59.98 37.16 -28.90
CA LYS A 772 -59.19 36.82 -30.09
C LYS A 772 -57.76 36.45 -29.69
N VAL A 773 -57.25 35.38 -30.28
CA VAL A 773 -55.87 34.90 -30.09
C VAL A 773 -55.13 34.88 -31.44
N SER A 774 -53.94 35.47 -31.51
CA SER A 774 -53.08 35.35 -32.69
C SER A 774 -51.85 34.49 -32.41
N ILE A 775 -51.65 33.43 -33.19
CA ILE A 775 -50.47 32.56 -33.11
C ILE A 775 -49.39 33.14 -34.02
N ILE A 776 -48.30 33.66 -33.45
CA ILE A 776 -47.21 34.30 -34.19
C ILE A 776 -46.09 33.29 -34.45
N VAL A 777 -45.79 33.06 -35.73
CA VAL A 777 -44.82 32.06 -36.22
C VAL A 777 -43.69 32.76 -36.99
N PRO A 778 -42.57 33.16 -36.33
CA PRO A 778 -41.38 33.65 -37.01
C PRO A 778 -40.61 32.49 -37.65
N ALA A 779 -40.23 32.61 -38.91
CA ALA A 779 -39.46 31.59 -39.63
C ALA A 779 -38.24 32.18 -40.33
N TYR A 780 -37.13 31.44 -40.30
CA TYR A 780 -35.96 31.70 -41.14
C TYR A 780 -35.29 30.37 -41.49
N ASN A 781 -35.29 30.04 -42.78
CA ASN A 781 -34.73 28.81 -43.31
C ASN A 781 -35.33 27.51 -42.72
N GLU A 782 -36.67 27.38 -42.73
CA GLU A 782 -37.43 26.28 -42.14
C GLU A 782 -38.17 25.42 -43.21
N GLU A 783 -37.63 25.32 -44.43
CA GLU A 783 -38.28 24.68 -45.59
C GLU A 783 -38.66 23.19 -45.40
N VAL A 784 -38.10 22.54 -44.37
CA VAL A 784 -38.31 21.12 -44.05
C VAL A 784 -39.59 20.93 -43.22
N ASN A 785 -39.82 21.78 -42.22
CA ASN A 785 -40.84 21.56 -41.18
C ASN A 785 -42.03 22.53 -41.24
N ILE A 786 -41.89 23.67 -41.93
CA ILE A 786 -42.85 24.77 -41.79
C ILE A 786 -44.28 24.40 -42.24
N VAL A 787 -44.44 23.68 -43.36
CA VAL A 787 -45.75 23.31 -43.91
C VAL A 787 -46.49 22.38 -42.95
N SER A 788 -45.82 21.33 -42.46
CA SER A 788 -46.38 20.39 -41.47
C SER A 788 -46.76 21.10 -40.16
N SER A 789 -45.93 22.07 -39.73
CA SER A 789 -46.18 22.83 -38.50
C SER A 789 -47.39 23.74 -38.66
N LEU A 790 -47.53 24.47 -39.78
CA LEU A 790 -48.69 25.32 -40.04
C LEU A 790 -50.00 24.52 -40.13
N HIS A 791 -50.01 23.36 -40.78
CA HIS A 791 -51.20 22.47 -40.75
C HIS A 791 -51.59 22.05 -39.33
N ASN A 792 -50.62 21.77 -38.46
CA ASN A 792 -50.89 21.44 -37.07
C ASN A 792 -51.46 22.63 -36.29
N LEU A 793 -50.93 23.84 -36.49
CA LEU A 793 -51.43 25.06 -35.82
C LEU A 793 -52.85 25.43 -36.26
N LEU A 794 -53.22 25.16 -37.52
CA LEU A 794 -54.57 25.41 -38.03
C LEU A 794 -55.63 24.46 -37.44
N ARG A 795 -55.22 23.35 -36.80
CA ARG A 795 -56.11 22.36 -36.15
C ARG A 795 -56.38 22.64 -34.67
N GLN A 796 -56.00 23.81 -34.14
CA GLN A 796 -56.28 24.14 -32.74
C GLN A 796 -57.80 24.24 -32.48
N SER A 797 -58.24 23.74 -31.33
CA SER A 797 -59.67 23.68 -30.93
C SER A 797 -60.21 24.99 -30.37
N TYR A 798 -59.35 26.01 -30.20
CA TYR A 798 -59.79 27.30 -29.67
C TYR A 798 -60.74 28.00 -30.66
N PRO A 799 -61.87 28.59 -30.21
CA PRO A 799 -62.87 29.11 -31.14
C PRO A 799 -62.44 30.32 -31.97
N ASN A 800 -61.73 31.28 -31.38
CA ASN A 800 -61.42 32.59 -31.99
C ASN A 800 -59.91 32.82 -32.14
N PHE A 801 -59.30 32.22 -33.17
CA PHE A 801 -57.87 32.41 -33.45
C PHE A 801 -57.54 32.61 -34.93
N ASP A 802 -56.44 33.33 -35.17
CA ASP A 802 -55.71 33.37 -36.44
C ASP A 802 -54.22 33.02 -36.24
N VAL A 803 -53.54 32.69 -37.33
CA VAL A 803 -52.10 32.40 -37.39
C VAL A 803 -51.44 33.48 -38.22
N ILE A 804 -50.35 34.05 -37.71
CA ILE A 804 -49.55 35.06 -38.40
C ILE A 804 -48.15 34.51 -38.62
N PHE A 805 -47.86 34.16 -39.86
CA PHE A 805 -46.56 33.69 -40.29
C PHE A 805 -45.70 34.88 -40.76
N VAL A 806 -44.47 34.97 -40.25
CA VAL A 806 -43.50 36.01 -40.60
C VAL A 806 -42.20 35.37 -41.06
N ASP A 807 -41.93 35.46 -42.36
CA ASP A 807 -40.63 35.11 -42.94
C ASP A 807 -39.60 36.22 -42.68
N ASP A 808 -38.55 35.91 -41.93
CA ASP A 808 -37.44 36.83 -41.59
C ASP A 808 -36.35 36.83 -42.68
N GLY A 809 -36.78 36.89 -43.95
CA GLY A 809 -35.90 36.95 -45.12
C GLY A 809 -35.14 35.66 -45.36
N SER A 810 -35.84 34.52 -45.36
CA SER A 810 -35.25 33.20 -45.62
C SER A 810 -34.49 33.18 -46.95
N LYS A 811 -33.39 32.41 -46.98
CA LYS A 811 -32.55 32.18 -48.16
C LYS A 811 -32.86 30.85 -48.86
N ASP A 812 -33.71 30.03 -48.27
CA ASP A 812 -34.20 28.77 -48.82
C ASP A 812 -35.65 28.90 -49.34
N HIS A 813 -36.31 27.78 -49.62
CA HIS A 813 -37.67 27.77 -50.17
C HIS A 813 -38.77 27.91 -49.11
N THR A 814 -38.47 28.39 -47.89
CA THR A 814 -39.46 28.52 -46.81
C THR A 814 -40.64 29.39 -47.23
N PHE A 815 -40.39 30.60 -47.69
CA PHE A 815 -41.45 31.55 -48.05
C PHE A 815 -42.27 31.07 -49.26
N SER A 816 -41.61 30.53 -50.29
CA SER A 816 -42.29 30.04 -51.49
C SER A 816 -43.22 28.86 -51.17
N LYS A 817 -42.77 27.89 -50.37
CA LYS A 817 -43.60 26.74 -49.96
C LYS A 817 -44.82 27.15 -49.15
N VAL A 818 -44.66 28.09 -48.21
CA VAL A 818 -45.80 28.58 -47.41
C VAL A 818 -46.80 29.34 -48.27
N LYS A 819 -46.32 30.15 -49.22
CA LYS A 819 -47.19 30.91 -50.12
C LYS A 819 -47.94 30.00 -51.10
N GLU A 820 -47.30 28.94 -51.60
CA GLU A 820 -47.91 27.98 -52.52
C GLU A 820 -49.03 27.16 -51.85
N GLU A 821 -48.81 26.71 -50.61
CA GLU A 821 -49.77 25.84 -49.90
C GLU A 821 -50.93 26.62 -49.25
N PHE A 822 -50.70 27.86 -48.80
CA PHE A 822 -51.62 28.56 -47.88
C PHE A 822 -52.09 29.96 -48.31
N SER A 823 -51.87 30.39 -49.57
CA SER A 823 -52.17 31.75 -50.04
C SER A 823 -53.55 32.28 -49.68
N ASP A 824 -54.58 31.42 -49.65
CA ASP A 824 -55.98 31.79 -49.47
C ASP A 824 -56.62 31.23 -48.19
N HIS A 825 -55.82 30.78 -47.23
CA HIS A 825 -56.36 30.18 -46.01
C HIS A 825 -56.95 31.25 -45.06
N PRO A 826 -58.25 31.19 -44.69
CA PRO A 826 -58.96 32.30 -44.02
C PRO A 826 -58.44 32.63 -42.62
N LYS A 827 -57.75 31.69 -41.97
CA LYS A 827 -57.15 31.85 -40.63
C LYS A 827 -55.64 32.12 -40.65
N LEU A 828 -54.98 32.25 -41.81
CA LEU A 828 -53.52 32.40 -41.90
C LEU A 828 -53.14 33.68 -42.65
N LYS A 829 -52.32 34.53 -42.02
CA LYS A 829 -51.74 35.74 -42.63
C LYS A 829 -50.25 35.52 -42.84
N ILE A 830 -49.77 35.80 -44.05
CA ILE A 830 -48.39 35.54 -44.47
C ILE A 830 -47.68 36.88 -44.72
N PHE A 831 -46.55 37.10 -44.04
CA PHE A 831 -45.70 38.27 -44.21
C PHE A 831 -44.23 37.88 -44.45
N THR A 832 -43.47 38.77 -45.08
CA THR A 832 -42.01 38.66 -45.22
C THR A 832 -41.34 40.00 -44.90
N LYS A 833 -40.12 39.96 -44.35
CA LYS A 833 -39.30 41.14 -44.02
C LYS A 833 -37.82 40.87 -44.26
N VAL A 834 -37.00 41.93 -44.28
CA VAL A 834 -35.54 41.79 -44.29
C VAL A 834 -35.06 41.14 -43.00
N ASN A 835 -34.13 40.19 -43.09
CA ASN A 835 -33.59 39.47 -41.95
C ASN A 835 -33.06 40.42 -40.87
N GLY A 836 -33.66 40.34 -39.68
CA GLY A 836 -33.22 41.07 -38.49
C GLY A 836 -33.06 40.18 -37.26
N GLY A 837 -33.27 38.87 -37.40
CA GLY A 837 -33.32 37.90 -36.32
C GLY A 837 -34.72 37.72 -35.74
N LYS A 838 -34.92 36.58 -35.08
CA LYS A 838 -36.21 36.12 -34.54
C LYS A 838 -36.95 37.16 -33.71
N ALA A 839 -36.27 37.89 -32.81
CA ALA A 839 -36.90 38.93 -32.00
C ALA A 839 -37.57 40.03 -32.85
N THR A 840 -36.95 40.42 -33.97
CA THR A 840 -37.52 41.44 -34.88
C THR A 840 -38.70 40.90 -35.67
N ALA A 841 -38.69 39.61 -36.03
CA ALA A 841 -39.81 38.94 -36.69
C ALA A 841 -41.01 38.76 -35.74
N LEU A 842 -40.76 38.41 -34.48
CA LEU A 842 -41.80 38.35 -33.43
C LEU A 842 -42.47 39.71 -33.22
N ASN A 843 -41.68 40.76 -33.00
CA ASN A 843 -42.22 42.12 -32.82
C ASN A 843 -43.01 42.58 -34.07
N PHE A 844 -42.51 42.27 -35.27
CA PHE A 844 -43.24 42.57 -36.50
C PHE A 844 -44.58 41.82 -36.52
N GLY A 845 -44.61 40.51 -36.28
CA GLY A 845 -45.86 39.74 -36.25
C GLY A 845 -46.86 40.23 -35.20
N ILE A 846 -46.40 40.59 -34.00
CA ILE A 846 -47.24 41.14 -32.92
C ILE A 846 -47.84 42.49 -33.33
N SER A 847 -47.10 43.31 -34.09
CA SER A 847 -47.62 44.59 -34.60
C SER A 847 -48.72 44.44 -35.67
N GLN A 848 -48.84 43.26 -36.30
CA GLN A 848 -49.83 42.97 -37.36
C GLN A 848 -51.16 42.41 -36.82
N THR A 849 -51.36 42.41 -35.50
CA THR A 849 -52.61 41.92 -34.88
C THR A 849 -53.19 42.88 -33.85
N ASP A 850 -54.52 42.84 -33.75
CA ASP A 850 -55.36 43.48 -32.74
C ASP A 850 -55.83 42.50 -31.65
N ALA A 851 -55.39 41.24 -31.70
CA ALA A 851 -55.75 40.21 -30.72
C ALA A 851 -55.37 40.61 -29.28
N GLU A 852 -56.22 40.27 -28.32
CA GLU A 852 -55.96 40.51 -26.89
C GLU A 852 -54.80 39.66 -26.39
N TYR A 853 -54.74 38.40 -26.86
CA TYR A 853 -53.70 37.45 -26.52
C TYR A 853 -52.89 37.06 -27.75
N VAL A 854 -51.57 36.94 -27.59
CA VAL A 854 -50.67 36.43 -28.62
C VAL A 854 -49.99 35.17 -28.12
N VAL A 855 -49.90 34.15 -28.98
CA VAL A 855 -49.17 32.92 -28.72
C VAL A 855 -47.94 32.91 -29.62
N CYS A 856 -46.76 33.03 -29.04
CA CYS A 856 -45.50 32.98 -29.78
C CYS A 856 -44.98 31.54 -29.80
N ILE A 857 -44.64 31.03 -30.99
CA ILE A 857 -44.19 29.65 -31.21
C ILE A 857 -43.03 29.61 -32.20
N ASP A 858 -42.11 28.65 -32.04
CA ASP A 858 -41.05 28.38 -33.02
C ASP A 858 -41.63 27.68 -34.27
N ALA A 859 -41.10 28.01 -35.45
CA ALA A 859 -41.56 27.50 -36.75
C ALA A 859 -41.49 25.97 -36.93
N ASP A 860 -40.72 25.27 -36.09
CA ASP A 860 -40.56 23.80 -36.08
C ASP A 860 -41.38 23.10 -34.99
N THR A 861 -42.25 23.84 -34.28
CA THR A 861 -43.00 23.31 -33.14
C THR A 861 -44.44 22.96 -33.50
N LYS A 862 -44.89 21.81 -32.99
CA LYS A 862 -46.26 21.31 -33.12
C LYS A 862 -46.98 21.40 -31.77
N LEU A 863 -48.20 21.91 -31.77
CA LEU A 863 -49.07 22.00 -30.59
C LEU A 863 -50.05 20.82 -30.54
N GLN A 864 -50.36 20.35 -29.33
CA GLN A 864 -51.54 19.50 -29.12
C GLN A 864 -52.81 20.30 -29.47
N GLN A 865 -53.86 19.66 -29.96
CA GLN A 865 -55.07 20.36 -30.48
C GLN A 865 -55.72 21.32 -29.46
N ASP A 866 -55.67 21.00 -28.16
CA ASP A 866 -56.23 21.83 -27.08
C ASP A 866 -55.20 22.76 -26.41
N ALA A 867 -53.97 22.88 -26.94
CA ALA A 867 -52.91 23.61 -26.26
C ALA A 867 -53.24 25.10 -26.07
N VAL A 868 -53.72 25.78 -27.12
CA VAL A 868 -54.14 27.19 -27.03
C VAL A 868 -55.31 27.35 -26.06
N LYS A 869 -56.25 26.42 -26.04
CA LYS A 869 -57.39 26.40 -25.12
C LYS A 869 -56.92 26.40 -23.66
N TYR A 870 -55.97 25.54 -23.30
CA TYR A 870 -55.41 25.50 -21.94
C TYR A 870 -54.64 26.76 -21.57
N LEU A 871 -53.82 27.30 -22.47
CA LEU A 871 -53.08 28.56 -22.22
C LEU A 871 -54.04 29.71 -21.89
N ILE A 872 -55.12 29.85 -22.66
CA ILE A 872 -56.10 30.92 -22.45
C ILE A 872 -56.99 30.66 -21.24
N ALA A 873 -57.34 29.40 -20.94
CA ALA A 873 -58.04 29.02 -19.71
C ALA A 873 -57.35 29.61 -18.47
N ARG A 874 -56.01 29.59 -18.46
CA ARG A 874 -55.23 30.10 -17.34
C ARG A 874 -55.38 31.61 -17.14
N PHE A 875 -55.53 32.39 -18.21
CA PHE A 875 -55.82 33.82 -18.11
C PHE A 875 -57.25 34.08 -17.63
N LEU A 876 -58.21 33.33 -18.17
CA LEU A 876 -59.64 33.52 -17.89
C LEU A 876 -60.03 33.11 -16.47
N ASN A 877 -59.38 32.08 -15.91
CA ASN A 877 -59.63 31.61 -14.55
C ASN A 877 -58.81 32.35 -13.48
N ALA A 878 -58.02 33.36 -13.87
CA ALA A 878 -57.18 34.10 -12.95
C ALA A 878 -58.00 35.03 -12.06
N GLY A 879 -57.75 35.00 -10.74
CA GLY A 879 -58.28 36.03 -9.84
C GLY A 879 -57.69 37.42 -10.16
N ALA A 880 -58.44 38.48 -9.88
CA ALA A 880 -58.03 39.86 -10.16
C ALA A 880 -56.68 40.24 -9.52
N GLU A 881 -56.34 39.63 -8.38
CA GLU A 881 -55.07 39.86 -7.67
C GLU A 881 -53.86 39.20 -8.32
N GLU A 882 -54.03 38.21 -9.20
CA GLU A 882 -52.91 37.43 -9.75
C GLU A 882 -52.13 38.17 -10.84
N LYS A 883 -52.71 39.21 -11.46
CA LYS A 883 -52.07 40.02 -12.53
C LYS A 883 -51.30 39.17 -13.57
N ILE A 884 -51.90 38.08 -14.03
CA ILE A 884 -51.28 37.19 -15.02
C ILE A 884 -51.13 37.93 -16.35
N ALA A 885 -49.89 38.04 -16.82
CA ALA A 885 -49.52 38.68 -18.09
C ALA A 885 -49.01 37.68 -19.13
N ALA A 886 -48.47 36.55 -18.69
CA ALA A 886 -47.98 35.51 -19.58
C ALA A 886 -48.18 34.12 -18.98
N VAL A 887 -48.33 33.12 -19.85
CA VAL A 887 -48.50 31.71 -19.50
C VAL A 887 -47.51 30.88 -20.32
N ALA A 888 -46.68 30.10 -19.62
CA ALA A 888 -45.73 29.16 -20.22
C ALA A 888 -46.35 27.77 -20.35
N GLY A 889 -46.26 27.16 -21.53
CA GLY A 889 -46.69 25.78 -21.77
C GLY A 889 -45.59 24.74 -21.55
N ASN A 890 -45.99 23.47 -21.59
CA ASN A 890 -45.12 22.31 -21.43
C ASN A 890 -44.46 21.91 -22.75
N VAL A 891 -43.13 21.81 -22.77
CA VAL A 891 -42.39 21.43 -23.98
C VAL A 891 -41.88 20.00 -23.87
N LYS A 892 -42.10 19.21 -24.91
CA LYS A 892 -41.62 17.83 -25.04
C LYS A 892 -40.75 17.65 -26.29
N VAL A 893 -39.79 16.74 -26.20
CA VAL A 893 -38.90 16.39 -27.32
C VAL A 893 -39.59 15.36 -28.23
N GLY A 894 -39.78 15.72 -29.50
CA GLY A 894 -40.47 14.88 -30.49
C GLY A 894 -39.61 13.80 -31.16
N ASN A 895 -38.29 14.01 -31.23
CA ASN A 895 -37.35 13.14 -31.96
C ASN A 895 -36.37 12.41 -31.01
N GLN A 896 -36.87 11.50 -30.18
CA GLN A 896 -36.03 10.70 -29.25
C GLN A 896 -35.33 9.51 -29.95
N VAL A 897 -34.53 9.80 -30.98
CA VAL A 897 -33.94 8.80 -31.89
C VAL A 897 -32.59 8.23 -31.41
N ASN A 898 -31.88 8.92 -30.51
CA ASN A 898 -30.55 8.53 -30.04
C ASN A 898 -30.34 8.89 -28.56
N TRP A 899 -29.19 8.55 -27.99
CA TRP A 899 -28.90 8.85 -26.58
C TRP A 899 -28.89 10.35 -26.26
N LEU A 900 -28.41 11.19 -27.19
CA LEU A 900 -28.35 12.64 -27.00
C LEU A 900 -29.75 13.27 -26.93
N THR A 901 -30.66 12.87 -27.81
CA THR A 901 -32.07 13.32 -27.83
C THR A 901 -32.86 12.76 -26.64
N LYS A 902 -32.56 11.55 -26.18
CA LYS A 902 -33.10 10.99 -24.92
C LYS A 902 -32.62 11.77 -23.69
N TRP A 903 -31.34 12.12 -23.59
CA TRP A 903 -30.81 12.97 -22.52
C TRP A 903 -31.44 14.36 -22.52
N GLN A 904 -31.67 14.93 -23.70
CA GLN A 904 -32.38 16.21 -23.81
C GLN A 904 -33.84 16.09 -23.36
N SER A 905 -34.52 14.99 -23.66
CA SER A 905 -35.88 14.72 -23.15
C SER A 905 -35.92 14.71 -21.62
N ILE A 906 -34.96 14.02 -20.98
CA ILE A 906 -34.82 14.02 -19.50
C ILE A 906 -34.59 15.42 -18.96
N GLU A 907 -33.71 16.21 -19.59
CA GLU A 907 -33.46 17.59 -19.17
C GLU A 907 -34.69 18.50 -19.29
N TYR A 908 -35.46 18.38 -20.38
CA TYR A 908 -36.69 19.14 -20.58
C TYR A 908 -37.68 18.83 -19.44
N THR A 909 -37.85 17.56 -19.08
CA THR A 909 -38.67 17.14 -17.94
C THR A 909 -38.12 17.69 -16.62
N THR A 910 -36.84 17.46 -16.32
CA THR A 910 -36.25 17.70 -14.98
C THR A 910 -35.89 19.14 -14.67
N SER A 911 -35.46 19.91 -15.67
CA SER A 911 -34.86 21.23 -15.49
C SER A 911 -35.68 22.35 -16.14
N GLN A 912 -36.44 22.07 -17.19
CA GLN A 912 -37.29 23.09 -17.80
C GLN A 912 -38.70 23.08 -17.25
N ASN A 913 -39.39 21.94 -17.31
CA ASN A 913 -40.80 21.85 -16.95
C ASN A 913 -40.99 21.78 -15.42
N PHE A 914 -40.15 21.02 -14.71
CA PHE A 914 -40.27 20.87 -13.26
C PHE A 914 -39.86 22.15 -12.50
N ASP A 915 -38.77 22.81 -12.89
CA ASP A 915 -38.38 24.12 -12.33
C ASP A 915 -39.50 25.15 -12.52
N ARG A 916 -40.11 25.22 -13.70
CA ARG A 916 -41.22 26.16 -13.96
C ARG A 916 -42.44 25.89 -13.08
N LEU A 917 -42.80 24.61 -12.91
CA LEU A 917 -43.87 24.22 -11.99
C LEU A 917 -43.59 24.66 -10.55
N ALA A 918 -42.35 24.47 -10.06
CA ALA A 918 -41.97 24.90 -8.72
C ALA A 918 -41.96 26.43 -8.58
N TYR A 919 -41.47 27.15 -9.60
CA TYR A 919 -41.27 28.59 -9.54
C TYR A 919 -42.54 29.42 -9.85
N ALA A 920 -43.58 28.82 -10.40
CA ALA A 920 -44.86 29.47 -10.70
C ALA A 920 -45.48 30.15 -9.45
N ASN A 921 -45.49 29.45 -8.30
CA ASN A 921 -46.11 29.95 -7.07
C ASN A 921 -45.45 31.19 -6.48
N ILE A 922 -44.15 31.37 -6.73
CA ILE A 922 -43.35 32.46 -6.16
C ILE A 922 -43.06 33.55 -7.19
N ASN A 923 -43.66 33.45 -8.38
CA ASN A 923 -43.42 34.35 -9.51
C ASN A 923 -41.93 34.46 -9.90
N ALA A 924 -41.29 33.30 -10.09
CA ALA A 924 -39.86 33.19 -10.40
C ALA A 924 -39.57 32.45 -11.73
N ILE A 925 -40.55 32.35 -12.64
CA ILE A 925 -40.36 31.76 -13.97
C ILE A 925 -39.60 32.75 -14.85
N THR A 926 -38.32 32.51 -15.11
CA THR A 926 -37.46 33.45 -15.86
C THR A 926 -37.40 33.19 -17.36
N VAL A 927 -38.03 32.12 -17.84
CA VAL A 927 -38.07 31.75 -19.26
C VAL A 927 -39.43 31.17 -19.61
N ILE A 928 -40.13 31.83 -20.53
CA ILE A 928 -41.25 31.24 -21.27
C ILE A 928 -40.66 30.65 -22.55
N PRO A 929 -40.77 29.34 -22.80
CA PRO A 929 -40.07 28.72 -23.92
C PRO A 929 -40.59 29.25 -25.25
N GLY A 930 -39.69 29.51 -26.19
CA GLY A 930 -40.04 29.92 -27.55
C GLY A 930 -40.97 28.94 -28.30
N ALA A 931 -41.01 27.67 -27.88
CA ALA A 931 -41.89 26.65 -28.42
C ALA A 931 -43.38 26.86 -28.04
N ILE A 932 -43.69 27.45 -26.89
CA ILE A 932 -45.08 27.67 -26.45
C ILE A 932 -45.18 28.72 -25.33
N GLY A 933 -45.56 29.93 -25.69
CA GLY A 933 -45.81 31.01 -24.73
C GLY A 933 -46.99 31.87 -25.14
N ALA A 934 -47.94 32.06 -24.24
CA ALA A 934 -49.06 32.98 -24.43
C ALA A 934 -48.85 34.26 -23.61
N PHE A 935 -49.20 35.41 -24.18
CA PHE A 935 -48.96 36.72 -23.60
C PHE A 935 -50.16 37.63 -23.83
N LYS A 936 -50.42 38.53 -22.88
CA LYS A 936 -51.28 39.70 -23.13
C LYS A 936 -50.53 40.68 -24.03
N LYS A 937 -51.14 41.05 -25.17
CA LYS A 937 -50.52 41.96 -26.13
C LYS A 937 -50.18 43.32 -25.50
N SER A 938 -51.10 43.86 -24.70
CA SER A 938 -50.91 45.13 -23.99
C SER A 938 -49.67 45.15 -23.10
N VAL A 939 -49.34 44.03 -22.45
CA VAL A 939 -48.15 43.93 -21.58
C VAL A 939 -46.88 43.82 -22.41
N ILE A 940 -46.89 43.14 -23.56
CA ILE A 940 -45.74 43.11 -24.47
C ILE A 940 -45.40 44.53 -24.95
N ASP A 941 -46.43 45.30 -25.32
CA ASP A 941 -46.28 46.68 -25.77
C ASP A 941 -45.74 47.56 -24.62
N GLU A 942 -46.23 47.38 -23.39
CA GLU A 942 -45.77 48.09 -22.18
C GLU A 942 -44.28 47.83 -21.87
N VAL A 943 -43.82 46.59 -21.96
CA VAL A 943 -42.41 46.23 -21.65
C VAL A 943 -41.44 46.45 -22.82
N GLY A 944 -41.94 47.02 -23.93
CA GLY A 944 -41.15 47.40 -25.11
C GLY A 944 -40.72 46.22 -25.99
N GLY A 945 -41.51 45.13 -26.02
CA GLY A 945 -41.31 43.99 -26.92
C GLY A 945 -40.01 43.19 -26.73
N TYR A 946 -39.79 42.25 -27.65
CA TYR A 946 -38.62 41.36 -27.66
C TYR A 946 -37.35 42.14 -28.00
N SER A 947 -36.28 41.96 -27.21
CA SER A 947 -35.01 42.65 -27.42
C SER A 947 -34.06 41.86 -28.32
N SER A 948 -33.30 42.55 -29.15
CA SER A 948 -32.29 41.96 -30.05
C SER A 948 -30.85 42.01 -29.51
N ASP A 949 -30.64 42.59 -28.31
CA ASP A 949 -29.33 42.76 -27.67
C ASP A 949 -28.90 41.56 -26.78
N THR A 950 -29.70 40.50 -26.75
CA THR A 950 -29.42 39.22 -26.09
C THR A 950 -29.70 38.05 -27.04
N LEU A 951 -29.05 36.90 -26.83
CA LEU A 951 -29.29 35.67 -27.63
C LEU A 951 -30.48 34.82 -27.16
N ALA A 952 -31.05 35.15 -26.00
CA ALA A 952 -32.20 34.48 -25.40
C ALA A 952 -33.32 35.51 -25.20
N GLU A 953 -33.94 35.88 -26.31
CA GLU A 953 -35.00 36.89 -26.38
C GLU A 953 -36.21 36.53 -25.52
N ASP A 954 -36.48 35.23 -25.40
CA ASP A 954 -37.52 34.61 -24.60
C ASP A 954 -37.28 34.78 -23.09
N CYS A 955 -36.03 34.64 -22.65
CA CYS A 955 -35.63 34.90 -21.27
C CYS A 955 -35.71 36.39 -20.93
N ASP A 956 -35.24 37.28 -21.82
CA ASP A 956 -35.24 38.74 -21.57
C ASP A 956 -36.66 39.29 -21.45
N ILE A 957 -37.59 38.95 -22.36
CA ILE A 957 -38.99 39.41 -22.27
C ILE A 957 -39.67 38.94 -20.99
N THR A 958 -39.40 37.69 -20.58
CA THR A 958 -39.99 37.10 -19.38
C THR A 958 -39.54 37.86 -18.13
N VAL A 959 -38.25 38.17 -18.02
CA VAL A 959 -37.72 38.92 -16.87
C VAL A 959 -38.17 40.38 -16.88
N LYS A 960 -38.37 41.01 -18.05
CA LYS A 960 -39.00 42.33 -18.12
C LYS A 960 -40.43 42.33 -17.56
N ILE A 961 -41.25 41.34 -17.93
CA ILE A 961 -42.62 41.19 -17.40
C ILE A 961 -42.61 41.03 -15.87
N LEU A 962 -41.74 40.17 -15.35
CA LEU A 962 -41.59 39.98 -13.90
C LEU A 962 -41.09 41.25 -13.18
N LYS A 963 -40.22 42.03 -13.82
CA LYS A 963 -39.67 43.27 -13.28
C LYS A 963 -40.72 44.35 -13.10
N GLU A 964 -41.70 44.43 -14.00
CA GLU A 964 -42.86 45.35 -13.89
C GLU A 964 -43.93 44.85 -12.91
N GLY A 965 -43.72 43.70 -12.25
CA GLY A 965 -44.57 43.19 -11.18
C GLY A 965 -45.76 42.35 -11.64
N TYR A 966 -45.81 41.98 -12.93
CA TYR A 966 -46.76 41.02 -13.46
C TYR A 966 -46.40 39.58 -13.10
N THR A 967 -47.37 38.68 -13.22
CA THR A 967 -47.19 37.25 -12.95
C THR A 967 -47.04 36.45 -14.23
N VAL A 968 -46.05 35.55 -14.25
CA VAL A 968 -45.88 34.52 -15.28
C VAL A 968 -46.38 33.19 -14.72
N ALA A 969 -47.45 32.66 -15.30
CA ALA A 969 -48.04 31.39 -14.88
C ALA A 969 -47.50 30.21 -15.71
N ASN A 970 -47.65 29.00 -15.17
CA ASN A 970 -47.35 27.75 -15.86
C ASN A 970 -48.66 27.01 -16.17
N GLU A 971 -48.75 26.38 -17.35
CA GLU A 971 -49.85 25.49 -17.72
C GLU A 971 -49.30 24.18 -18.31
N ASN A 972 -49.21 23.14 -17.47
CA ASN A 972 -48.62 21.86 -17.86
C ASN A 972 -49.43 21.06 -18.89
N SER A 973 -50.73 21.34 -19.04
CA SER A 973 -51.62 20.65 -19.98
C SER A 973 -51.49 21.18 -21.41
N ALA A 974 -50.97 22.40 -21.58
CA ALA A 974 -50.65 22.97 -22.87
C ALA A 974 -49.33 22.38 -23.40
N ILE A 975 -49.42 21.28 -24.14
CA ILE A 975 -48.25 20.54 -24.62
C ILE A 975 -47.84 21.00 -26.04
N ALA A 976 -46.55 21.29 -26.18
CA ALA A 976 -45.87 21.52 -27.45
C ALA A 976 -44.76 20.49 -27.66
N VAL A 977 -44.61 20.01 -28.89
CA VAL A 977 -43.58 19.07 -29.30
C VAL A 977 -42.64 19.73 -30.30
N THR A 978 -41.34 19.73 -29.99
CA THR A 978 -40.29 20.39 -30.80
C THR A 978 -39.16 19.42 -31.16
N GLU A 979 -38.34 19.80 -32.15
CA GLU A 979 -37.18 19.04 -32.62
C GLU A 979 -35.92 19.37 -31.80
N ALA A 980 -35.39 18.38 -31.08
CA ALA A 980 -34.12 18.49 -30.37
C ALA A 980 -32.93 18.17 -31.30
N PRO A 981 -31.77 18.82 -31.13
CA PRO A 981 -30.55 18.49 -31.85
C PRO A 981 -30.17 17.00 -31.82
N GLU A 982 -30.00 16.39 -32.98
CA GLU A 982 -29.60 14.98 -33.11
C GLU A 982 -28.08 14.79 -33.05
N THR A 983 -27.29 15.82 -33.35
CA THR A 983 -25.81 15.77 -33.34
C THR A 983 -25.19 16.63 -32.25
N VAL A 984 -24.03 16.22 -31.72
CA VAL A 984 -23.28 16.97 -30.70
C VAL A 984 -22.95 18.40 -31.15
N LYS A 985 -22.63 18.61 -32.45
CA LYS A 985 -22.32 19.93 -32.99
C LYS A 985 -23.53 20.88 -32.94
N GLN A 986 -24.70 20.41 -33.35
CA GLN A 986 -25.95 21.18 -33.26
C GLN A 986 -26.31 21.45 -31.78
N PHE A 987 -26.17 20.43 -30.93
CA PHE A 987 -26.42 20.53 -29.50
C PHE A 987 -25.54 21.60 -28.83
N LEU A 988 -24.22 21.54 -28.99
CA LEU A 988 -23.30 22.53 -28.42
C LEU A 988 -23.61 23.95 -28.90
N LYS A 989 -24.05 24.13 -30.15
CA LYS A 989 -24.45 25.43 -30.70
C LYS A 989 -25.72 25.95 -30.04
N GLN A 990 -26.73 25.10 -29.88
CA GLN A 990 -27.98 25.44 -29.19
C GLN A 990 -27.72 25.78 -27.72
N ARG A 991 -26.98 24.93 -26.99
CA ARG A 991 -26.71 25.14 -25.56
C ARG A 991 -25.81 26.31 -25.27
N PHE A 992 -24.86 26.60 -26.16
CA PHE A 992 -24.11 27.84 -26.10
C PHE A 992 -25.04 29.06 -26.21
N ARG A 993 -26.01 29.06 -27.13
CA ARG A 993 -26.97 30.16 -27.26
C ARG A 993 -27.75 30.39 -25.97
N TRP A 994 -28.26 29.32 -25.36
CA TRP A 994 -29.04 29.40 -24.13
C TRP A 994 -28.21 29.86 -22.94
N THR A 995 -27.07 29.20 -22.71
CA THR A 995 -26.17 29.52 -21.59
C THR A 995 -25.63 30.96 -21.71
N TYR A 996 -25.20 31.36 -22.90
CA TYR A 996 -24.70 32.71 -23.13
C TYR A 996 -25.82 33.76 -23.06
N GLY A 997 -27.00 33.48 -23.62
CA GLY A 997 -28.15 34.37 -23.61
C GLY A 997 -28.71 34.61 -22.19
N ILE A 998 -28.82 33.56 -21.37
CA ILE A 998 -29.22 33.70 -19.96
C ILE A 998 -28.18 34.52 -19.18
N MET A 999 -26.89 34.33 -19.45
CA MET A 999 -25.83 35.12 -18.82
C MET A 999 -25.90 36.61 -19.22
N GLN A 1000 -26.25 36.89 -20.48
CA GLN A 1000 -26.50 38.26 -20.96
C GLN A 1000 -27.71 38.87 -20.27
N MET A 1001 -28.83 38.16 -20.19
CA MET A 1001 -30.03 38.60 -19.48
C MET A 1001 -29.71 38.89 -18.01
N PHE A 1002 -29.05 37.95 -17.32
CA PHE A 1002 -28.67 38.11 -15.91
C PHE A 1002 -27.85 39.39 -15.69
N TRP A 1003 -26.88 39.65 -16.56
CA TRP A 1003 -26.05 40.85 -16.48
C TRP A 1003 -26.83 42.15 -16.81
N LYS A 1004 -27.71 42.10 -17.81
CA LYS A 1004 -28.59 43.21 -18.21
C LYS A 1004 -29.56 43.59 -17.09
N GLN A 1005 -30.02 42.61 -16.32
CA GLN A 1005 -31.01 42.78 -15.24
C GLN A 1005 -30.38 42.70 -13.84
N LYS A 1006 -29.07 42.86 -13.70
CA LYS A 1006 -28.33 42.68 -12.43
C LYS A 1006 -28.89 43.48 -11.24
N GLN A 1007 -29.59 44.59 -11.48
CA GLN A 1007 -30.26 45.40 -10.45
C GLN A 1007 -31.39 44.66 -9.71
N THR A 1008 -31.92 43.57 -10.27
CA THR A 1008 -32.94 42.75 -9.60
C THR A 1008 -32.32 41.73 -8.65
N PHE A 1009 -31.02 41.45 -8.76
CA PHE A 1009 -30.32 40.45 -7.95
C PHE A 1009 -30.35 40.80 -6.46
N LEU A 1010 -30.85 39.86 -5.64
CA LEU A 1010 -31.00 40.00 -4.17
C LEU A 1010 -31.79 41.23 -3.74
N ASN A 1011 -32.65 41.77 -4.62
CA ASN A 1011 -33.49 42.92 -4.31
C ASN A 1011 -34.91 42.47 -3.93
N PRO A 1012 -35.35 42.68 -2.67
CA PRO A 1012 -36.67 42.26 -2.20
C PRO A 1012 -37.85 42.87 -2.98
N LYS A 1013 -37.65 44.04 -3.62
CA LYS A 1013 -38.67 44.72 -4.44
C LYS A 1013 -39.26 43.81 -5.51
N TYR A 1014 -38.42 42.92 -6.07
CA TYR A 1014 -38.82 42.04 -7.18
C TYR A 1014 -39.23 40.64 -6.72
N LYS A 1015 -39.54 40.45 -5.42
CA LYS A 1015 -40.07 39.21 -4.84
C LYS A 1015 -39.28 37.97 -5.31
N GLY A 1016 -39.95 36.95 -5.86
CA GLY A 1016 -39.32 35.70 -6.31
C GLY A 1016 -38.29 35.87 -7.43
N LEU A 1017 -38.44 36.86 -8.33
CA LEU A 1017 -37.42 37.16 -9.33
C LEU A 1017 -36.09 37.51 -8.65
N GLY A 1018 -36.12 38.46 -7.72
CA GLY A 1018 -34.92 39.00 -7.09
C GLY A 1018 -34.33 38.12 -5.99
N LEU A 1019 -35.17 37.52 -5.15
CA LEU A 1019 -34.76 36.73 -3.99
C LEU A 1019 -34.51 35.26 -4.30
N TRP A 1020 -35.09 34.71 -5.37
CA TRP A 1020 -34.95 33.31 -5.72
C TRP A 1020 -34.37 33.09 -7.12
N ALA A 1021 -35.02 33.60 -8.18
CA ALA A 1021 -34.68 33.27 -9.54
C ALA A 1021 -33.26 33.71 -9.94
N MET A 1022 -32.92 34.98 -9.67
CA MET A 1022 -31.59 35.53 -9.98
C MET A 1022 -30.48 34.83 -9.17
N PRO A 1023 -30.59 34.67 -7.83
CA PRO A 1023 -29.63 33.87 -7.06
C PRO A 1023 -29.51 32.42 -7.55
N ASN A 1024 -30.63 31.76 -7.86
CA ASN A 1024 -30.64 30.39 -8.35
C ASN A 1024 -29.91 30.24 -9.69
N ILE A 1025 -30.13 31.18 -10.63
CA ILE A 1025 -29.41 31.22 -11.91
C ILE A 1025 -27.90 31.35 -11.66
N LEU A 1026 -27.47 32.34 -10.86
CA LEU A 1026 -26.04 32.57 -10.59
C LEU A 1026 -25.39 31.34 -9.94
N LEU A 1027 -26.02 30.80 -8.90
CA LEU A 1027 -25.45 29.76 -8.06
C LEU A 1027 -25.45 28.39 -8.76
N PHE A 1028 -26.61 27.94 -9.25
CA PHE A 1028 -26.79 26.57 -9.76
C PHE A 1028 -26.49 26.42 -11.25
N GLN A 1029 -26.56 27.49 -12.06
CA GLN A 1029 -26.23 27.40 -13.49
C GLN A 1029 -24.78 27.83 -13.80
N TYR A 1030 -24.15 28.66 -12.96
CA TYR A 1030 -22.79 29.17 -13.21
C TYR A 1030 -21.78 28.79 -12.12
N ILE A 1031 -22.00 29.15 -10.85
CA ILE A 1031 -20.97 28.97 -9.80
C ILE A 1031 -20.71 27.48 -9.53
N ILE A 1032 -21.72 26.69 -9.18
CA ILE A 1032 -21.53 25.27 -8.85
C ILE A 1032 -20.96 24.51 -10.06
N PRO A 1033 -21.54 24.60 -11.29
CA PRO A 1033 -20.99 23.93 -12.47
C PRO A 1033 -19.58 24.38 -12.87
N PHE A 1034 -19.15 25.59 -12.51
CA PHE A 1034 -17.77 26.05 -12.75
C PHE A 1034 -16.77 25.28 -11.88
N PHE A 1035 -17.14 24.94 -10.63
CA PHE A 1035 -16.29 24.21 -9.70
C PHE A 1035 -16.41 22.68 -9.81
N SER A 1036 -17.51 22.16 -10.36
CA SER A 1036 -17.75 20.71 -10.47
C SER A 1036 -16.64 19.91 -11.19
N PRO A 1037 -15.98 20.40 -12.26
CA PRO A 1037 -14.87 19.67 -12.88
C PRO A 1037 -13.68 19.45 -11.94
N PHE A 1038 -13.43 20.37 -10.99
CA PHE A 1038 -12.37 20.19 -10.00
C PHE A 1038 -12.68 19.04 -9.05
N ALA A 1039 -13.97 18.86 -8.68
CA ALA A 1039 -14.39 17.71 -7.90
C ALA A 1039 -14.09 16.39 -8.64
N ASP A 1040 -14.39 16.34 -9.95
CA ASP A 1040 -14.15 15.16 -10.79
C ASP A 1040 -12.64 14.82 -10.87
N VAL A 1041 -11.78 15.84 -11.00
CA VAL A 1041 -10.31 15.67 -11.03
C VAL A 1041 -9.77 15.24 -9.67
N ILE A 1042 -10.21 15.86 -8.57
CA ILE A 1042 -9.82 15.49 -7.21
C ILE A 1042 -10.25 14.07 -6.90
N MET A 1043 -11.45 13.67 -7.33
CA MET A 1043 -11.93 12.31 -7.18
C MET A 1043 -11.04 11.32 -7.93
N PHE A 1044 -10.73 11.60 -9.20
CA PHE A 1044 -9.88 10.73 -10.01
C PHE A 1044 -8.50 10.50 -9.35
N PHE A 1045 -7.86 11.57 -8.88
CA PHE A 1045 -6.57 11.44 -8.19
C PHE A 1045 -6.70 10.81 -6.80
N GLY A 1046 -7.75 11.11 -6.05
CA GLY A 1046 -7.97 10.55 -4.72
C GLY A 1046 -8.20 9.04 -4.72
N ILE A 1047 -8.82 8.50 -5.78
CA ILE A 1047 -8.94 7.05 -6.01
C ILE A 1047 -7.55 6.43 -6.27
N LEU A 1048 -6.68 7.11 -7.03
CA LEU A 1048 -5.34 6.61 -7.37
C LEU A 1048 -4.35 6.66 -6.20
N PHE A 1049 -4.55 7.56 -5.23
CA PHE A 1049 -3.59 7.85 -4.15
C PHE A 1049 -4.09 7.56 -2.72
N GLY A 1050 -5.04 6.63 -2.55
CA GLY A 1050 -5.34 6.04 -1.22
C GLY A 1050 -6.41 6.73 -0.36
N ASN A 1051 -7.22 7.64 -0.90
CA ASN A 1051 -8.39 8.23 -0.21
C ASN A 1051 -9.73 7.89 -0.91
N GLY A 1052 -9.74 6.83 -1.72
CA GLY A 1052 -10.85 6.48 -2.61
C GLY A 1052 -12.18 6.28 -1.87
N GLU A 1053 -12.19 5.68 -0.69
CA GLU A 1053 -13.42 5.34 0.03
C GLU A 1053 -14.22 6.56 0.49
N LYS A 1054 -13.58 7.52 1.18
CA LYS A 1054 -14.26 8.74 1.66
C LYS A 1054 -14.80 9.56 0.49
N ILE A 1055 -14.00 9.71 -0.56
CA ILE A 1055 -14.37 10.43 -1.77
C ILE A 1055 -15.53 9.74 -2.49
N PHE A 1056 -15.51 8.41 -2.56
CA PHE A 1056 -16.58 7.62 -3.14
C PHE A 1056 -17.91 7.82 -2.39
N ILE A 1057 -17.89 7.86 -1.06
CA ILE A 1057 -19.09 8.13 -0.25
C ILE A 1057 -19.65 9.53 -0.54
N TYR A 1058 -18.81 10.57 -0.56
CA TYR A 1058 -19.26 11.93 -0.92
C TYR A 1058 -19.86 11.98 -2.32
N TYR A 1059 -19.24 11.32 -3.28
CA TYR A 1059 -19.72 11.26 -4.65
C TYR A 1059 -21.05 10.50 -4.77
N LEU A 1060 -21.19 9.38 -4.04
CA LEU A 1060 -22.42 8.62 -3.96
C LEU A 1060 -23.56 9.45 -3.36
N LEU A 1061 -23.31 10.16 -2.26
CA LEU A 1061 -24.29 11.07 -1.64
C LEU A 1061 -24.72 12.18 -2.62
N PHE A 1062 -23.76 12.79 -3.32
CA PHE A 1062 -24.05 13.79 -4.34
C PHE A 1062 -24.93 13.22 -5.46
N LEU A 1063 -24.59 12.03 -5.98
CA LEU A 1063 -25.38 11.35 -7.01
C LEU A 1063 -26.78 10.98 -6.53
N LEU A 1064 -26.95 10.58 -5.26
CA LEU A 1064 -28.25 10.27 -4.68
C LEU A 1064 -29.15 11.51 -4.61
N VAL A 1065 -28.61 12.64 -4.14
CA VAL A 1065 -29.35 13.92 -4.11
C VAL A 1065 -29.80 14.31 -5.52
N ASP A 1066 -28.90 14.20 -6.48
CA ASP A 1066 -29.13 14.57 -7.88
C ASP A 1066 -30.12 13.62 -8.59
N ALA A 1067 -30.05 12.32 -8.31
CA ALA A 1067 -31.01 11.32 -8.79
C ALA A 1067 -32.40 11.53 -8.17
N SER A 1068 -32.47 11.91 -6.89
CA SER A 1068 -33.75 12.15 -6.20
C SER A 1068 -34.57 13.28 -6.86
N LEU A 1069 -33.91 14.35 -7.33
CA LEU A 1069 -34.56 15.42 -8.09
C LEU A 1069 -35.17 14.89 -9.39
N ALA A 1070 -34.43 14.07 -10.13
CA ALA A 1070 -34.92 13.48 -11.38
C ALA A 1070 -36.12 12.54 -11.12
N ILE A 1071 -36.06 11.72 -10.07
CA ILE A 1071 -37.17 10.84 -9.66
C ILE A 1071 -38.43 11.66 -9.37
N VAL A 1072 -38.31 12.70 -8.54
CA VAL A 1072 -39.46 13.57 -8.20
C VAL A 1072 -40.05 14.21 -9.46
N ALA A 1073 -39.21 14.79 -10.33
CA ALA A 1073 -39.67 15.44 -11.55
C ALA A 1073 -40.44 14.47 -12.47
N PHE A 1074 -39.93 13.25 -12.64
CA PHE A 1074 -40.59 12.22 -13.46
C PHE A 1074 -41.94 11.78 -12.88
N LEU A 1075 -42.01 11.56 -11.56
CA LEU A 1075 -43.27 11.24 -10.86
C LEU A 1075 -44.30 12.37 -10.98
N MET A 1076 -43.83 13.63 -10.93
CA MET A 1076 -44.71 14.78 -11.02
C MET A 1076 -45.24 15.02 -12.44
N GLN A 1077 -44.42 14.79 -13.47
CA GLN A 1077 -44.83 14.91 -14.88
C GLN A 1077 -45.43 13.64 -15.49
N ARG A 1078 -45.57 12.56 -14.70
CA ARG A 1078 -46.11 11.26 -15.17
C ARG A 1078 -45.30 10.67 -16.33
N GLU A 1079 -43.98 10.89 -16.32
CA GLU A 1079 -43.06 10.31 -17.29
C GLU A 1079 -42.66 8.88 -16.88
N LYS A 1080 -42.29 8.04 -17.86
CA LYS A 1080 -41.93 6.64 -17.60
C LYS A 1080 -40.62 6.55 -16.80
N LEU A 1081 -40.65 5.97 -15.60
CA LEU A 1081 -39.49 5.86 -14.70
C LEU A 1081 -38.32 5.07 -15.30
N ILE A 1082 -38.58 4.13 -16.24
CA ILE A 1082 -37.53 3.38 -16.94
C ILE A 1082 -36.51 4.29 -17.65
N ASN A 1083 -36.94 5.49 -18.05
CA ASN A 1083 -36.07 6.46 -18.70
C ASN A 1083 -35.01 7.05 -17.74
N LEU A 1084 -35.17 6.89 -16.42
CA LEU A 1084 -34.18 7.30 -15.42
C LEU A 1084 -32.88 6.50 -15.52
N LEU A 1085 -32.89 5.29 -16.12
CA LEU A 1085 -31.66 4.53 -16.38
C LEU A 1085 -30.67 5.31 -17.26
N TYR A 1086 -31.16 6.18 -18.14
CA TYR A 1086 -30.31 7.03 -18.98
C TYR A 1086 -29.68 8.20 -18.22
N VAL A 1087 -30.10 8.51 -16.99
CA VAL A 1087 -29.50 9.56 -16.14
C VAL A 1087 -28.08 9.17 -15.72
N ILE A 1088 -27.82 7.89 -15.45
CA ILE A 1088 -26.49 7.42 -15.05
C ILE A 1088 -25.43 7.75 -16.13
N PRO A 1089 -25.56 7.30 -17.40
CA PRO A 1089 -24.60 7.66 -18.43
C PRO A 1089 -24.64 9.15 -18.81
N GLN A 1090 -25.75 9.86 -18.54
CA GLN A 1090 -25.84 11.31 -18.71
C GLN A 1090 -24.82 12.05 -17.82
N ARG A 1091 -24.57 11.57 -16.59
CA ARG A 1091 -23.61 12.20 -15.65
C ARG A 1091 -22.17 12.12 -16.15
N PHE A 1092 -21.80 11.05 -16.84
CA PHE A 1092 -20.44 10.84 -17.34
C PHE A 1092 -20.21 11.42 -18.74
N GLY A 1093 -21.26 11.55 -19.58
CA GLY A 1093 -21.13 12.10 -20.94
C GLY A 1093 -21.69 13.50 -21.10
N TYR A 1094 -23.00 13.65 -20.90
CA TYR A 1094 -23.75 14.88 -21.17
C TYR A 1094 -23.26 16.07 -20.32
N ARG A 1095 -22.94 15.81 -19.05
CA ARG A 1095 -22.43 16.83 -18.12
C ARG A 1095 -21.13 17.48 -18.61
N TRP A 1096 -20.20 16.68 -19.15
CA TRP A 1096 -18.95 17.20 -19.72
C TRP A 1096 -19.19 18.05 -20.98
N LEU A 1097 -20.18 17.70 -21.80
CA LEU A 1097 -20.60 18.56 -22.91
C LEU A 1097 -21.12 19.92 -22.41
N MET A 1098 -21.88 19.92 -21.31
CA MET A 1098 -22.36 21.16 -20.68
C MET A 1098 -21.22 22.00 -20.07
N TYR A 1099 -20.18 21.37 -19.51
CA TYR A 1099 -18.98 22.09 -19.07
C TYR A 1099 -18.30 22.81 -20.23
N ILE A 1100 -18.11 22.13 -21.37
CA ILE A 1100 -17.55 22.75 -22.59
C ILE A 1100 -18.37 23.97 -22.99
N VAL A 1101 -19.70 23.88 -22.95
CA VAL A 1101 -20.62 24.99 -23.25
C VAL A 1101 -20.43 26.14 -22.26
N LEU A 1102 -20.38 25.87 -20.96
CA LEU A 1102 -20.21 26.88 -19.92
C LEU A 1102 -18.89 27.63 -20.06
N PHE A 1103 -17.75 26.91 -20.12
CA PHE A 1103 -16.44 27.55 -20.25
C PHE A 1103 -16.29 28.30 -21.57
N ARG A 1104 -16.90 27.81 -22.66
CA ARG A 1104 -16.96 28.55 -23.93
C ARG A 1104 -17.77 29.83 -23.79
N SER A 1105 -18.90 29.80 -23.07
CA SER A 1105 -19.76 30.95 -22.81
C SER A 1105 -19.04 32.01 -21.96
N LEU A 1106 -18.41 31.59 -20.86
CA LEU A 1106 -17.58 32.45 -20.00
C LEU A 1106 -16.43 33.07 -20.78
N ARG A 1107 -15.68 32.28 -21.56
CA ARG A 1107 -14.60 32.77 -22.42
C ARG A 1107 -15.09 33.83 -23.40
N LYS A 1108 -16.23 33.60 -24.05
CA LYS A 1108 -16.84 34.55 -25.00
C LYS A 1108 -17.26 35.84 -24.29
N ALA A 1109 -17.86 35.76 -23.11
CA ALA A 1109 -18.26 36.92 -22.32
C ALA A 1109 -17.06 37.74 -21.86
N LEU A 1110 -15.95 37.09 -21.46
CA LEU A 1110 -14.71 37.76 -21.08
C LEU A 1110 -13.99 38.40 -22.29
N LYS A 1111 -14.12 37.82 -23.48
CA LYS A 1111 -13.60 38.42 -24.71
C LYS A 1111 -14.43 39.59 -25.22
N GLY A 1112 -15.75 39.52 -25.08
CA GLY A 1112 -16.69 40.51 -25.62
C GLY A 1112 -16.83 40.51 -27.13
N GLU A 1113 -16.59 39.35 -27.75
CA GLU A 1113 -16.85 39.12 -29.17
C GLU A 1113 -18.35 39.13 -29.45
N MET A 1114 -18.78 39.76 -30.54
CA MET A 1114 -20.16 39.59 -31.04
C MET A 1114 -20.43 38.13 -31.42
N GLN A 1115 -21.67 37.70 -31.22
CA GLN A 1115 -22.16 36.44 -31.77
C GLN A 1115 -23.41 36.71 -32.58
N ALA A 1116 -23.33 36.52 -33.89
CA ALA A 1116 -24.48 36.52 -34.76
C ALA A 1116 -25.33 35.25 -34.53
N TRP A 1117 -26.64 35.39 -34.75
CA TRP A 1117 -27.62 34.31 -34.73
C TRP A 1117 -27.19 33.23 -35.74
N GLY A 1118 -27.06 31.99 -35.28
CA GLY A 1118 -26.48 30.91 -36.07
C GLY A 1118 -27.52 29.86 -36.44
N PHE A 1119 -27.74 29.67 -37.74
CA PHE A 1119 -28.68 28.68 -38.31
C PHE A 1119 -28.44 27.23 -37.82
N LEU A 1120 -29.51 26.51 -37.45
CA LEU A 1120 -29.50 25.09 -37.10
C LEU A 1120 -30.24 24.31 -38.20
N LYS A 1121 -29.54 23.48 -38.98
CA LYS A 1121 -30.16 22.62 -40.00
C LYS A 1121 -31.03 21.56 -39.32
N ARG A 1122 -32.32 21.48 -39.64
CA ARG A 1122 -33.30 20.52 -39.11
C ARG A 1122 -33.35 19.22 -39.92
N THR A 1123 -33.76 18.12 -39.28
CA THR A 1123 -33.85 16.78 -39.90
C THR A 1123 -35.27 16.39 -40.28
N GLY A 1124 -36.29 16.98 -39.64
CA GLY A 1124 -37.70 16.70 -39.92
C GLY A 1124 -38.29 15.48 -39.22
N ASN A 1125 -37.59 14.91 -38.23
CA ASN A 1125 -37.96 13.67 -37.54
C ASN A 1125 -38.98 13.84 -36.39
N VAL A 1126 -39.79 14.90 -36.38
CA VAL A 1126 -40.76 15.15 -35.30
C VAL A 1126 -41.99 14.25 -35.48
N LYS A 1127 -42.17 13.27 -34.57
CA LYS A 1127 -43.33 12.36 -34.56
C LYS A 1127 -44.66 13.13 -34.55
N GLU A 1128 -45.66 12.61 -35.26
CA GLU A 1128 -47.03 13.11 -35.14
C GLU A 1128 -47.57 12.87 -33.73
N ILE A 1129 -48.26 13.87 -33.19
CA ILE A 1129 -48.93 13.77 -31.89
C ILE A 1129 -50.21 12.94 -32.13
N THR A 1130 -50.12 11.62 -31.95
CA THR A 1130 -51.32 10.77 -31.90
C THR A 1130 -52.08 11.09 -30.62
N THR A 1131 -53.31 11.56 -30.75
CA THR A 1131 -54.25 11.71 -29.64
C THR A 1131 -54.42 10.35 -28.96
N SER A 1132 -53.99 10.25 -27.69
CA SER A 1132 -54.28 9.13 -26.79
C SER A 1132 -55.52 9.42 -25.97
#